data_AF-M5RQE3-F1
#
_entry.id   AF-M5RQE3-F1
#
_cell.length_a   1.000
_cell.length_b   1.000
_cell.length_c   1.000
_cell.angle_alpha   90.00
_cell.angle_beta   90.00
_cell.angle_gamma   90.00
#
_symmetry.space_group_name_H-M   'P 1'
#
loop_
_entity.id
_entity.type
_entity.pdbx_description
1 polymer ?
#
loop_
_entity_poly.entity_id
_entity_poly.type
_entity_poly.pdbx_seq_one_letter_code
_entity_poly.pdbx_strand_id
1 'polypeptide(L)'
;MRANCQPSGATMRKNEVLAAIRRRYRDREPLNVSAVKREDPELVAAVYAVTPYWGWKQALADAGLSYKSIRIEIRDTVQCLLCGKSFRSLFGHLRIHETDVADYRTQFPNAEIVSESMRHDAMERHGEMSAAWLPHWEPCYTAEYVLDRVKAYADCGMWMELTTIERVDASLLRMIRSYLDETSWDDALRIIGLDPVVYRGCHRPDDFSLADLQSFLEQRRRAGLLSTPSALFATYDDRHRRPRVFVWAMQRYGNWSVALDAAGVDRSDPLFGGVRYLTKESVVEDLQRLQHELPDMSHCTANLLPYGIQLTKAASRYFGNWDAALDAADIPVDIRHRSVTYDSADEVVAAITERLTNEFSVAPLDVFFGARSDIQLWKAAFRFFPSWRAAVVKSGGTSAQVKQAAQTPLGTRAKVLRELRKRSSDVSRLAITSLTSDVADKHLHAMASGFFGDWQSAVRAIGVDPKSYHQWNLDPHRKYVEKESIVKEIQRRQRASEPLHTRGLTDGEHVDVPLLYAARKVFGNWESAIRAAGIDYDTIVRKRQDYDAYRDRVYRNYMSADQVINELKRRHAESMPLHVRGVTHNTNPEYRDYALFRAAKEYFGTWEAALTEAGIDVESVRPAWVTKRSERLRKKQQRR
;
A
#
# COMPACT_ATOMS: atom_id res chain seq x y z
N MET A 1 -2.76 -42.74 32.56
CA MET A 1 -1.71 -43.47 31.82
C MET A 1 -1.38 -42.70 30.55
N ARG A 2 -0.35 -41.84 30.60
CA ARG A 2 0.21 -41.14 29.43
C ARG A 2 1.43 -41.94 28.99
N ALA A 3 1.40 -42.50 27.79
CA ALA A 3 2.59 -43.12 27.18
C ALA A 3 3.30 -42.04 26.36
N ASN A 4 4.43 -41.57 26.90
CA ASN A 4 5.44 -40.79 26.16
C ASN A 4 6.11 -41.73 25.15
N CYS A 5 5.81 -41.60 23.86
CA CYS A 5 6.67 -42.12 22.81
C CYS A 5 7.69 -41.04 22.42
N GLN A 6 8.89 -41.11 22.99
CA GLN A 6 10.06 -40.48 22.39
C GLN A 6 10.51 -41.33 21.18
N PRO A 7 10.86 -40.73 20.02
CA PRO A 7 11.47 -41.47 18.93
C PRO A 7 12.89 -41.88 19.32
N SER A 8 13.14 -43.19 19.34
CA SER A 8 14.47 -43.78 19.51
C SER A 8 15.35 -43.46 18.31
N GLY A 9 16.18 -42.42 18.42
CA GLY A 9 17.13 -42.01 17.39
C GLY A 9 18.34 -42.94 17.30
N ALA A 10 18.23 -44.01 16.51
CA ALA A 10 19.40 -44.66 15.92
C ALA A 10 19.69 -43.94 14.59
N THR A 11 20.64 -43.01 14.59
CA THR A 11 21.07 -42.32 13.37
C THR A 11 21.80 -43.32 12.46
N MET A 12 21.13 -43.79 11.40
CA MET A 12 21.76 -44.66 10.41
C MET A 12 23.00 -43.99 9.82
N ARG A 13 24.12 -44.71 9.74
CA ARG A 13 25.35 -44.19 9.12
C ARG A 13 25.17 -44.14 7.60
N LYS A 14 25.86 -43.22 6.91
CA LYS A 14 25.79 -43.07 5.43
C LYS A 14 25.94 -44.40 4.68
N ASN A 15 26.85 -45.28 5.13
CA ASN A 15 27.07 -46.60 4.51
C ASN A 15 25.89 -47.57 4.70
N GLU A 16 25.18 -47.49 5.83
CA GLU A 16 24.01 -48.32 6.12
C GLU A 16 22.83 -47.90 5.23
N VAL A 17 22.65 -46.60 5.03
CA VAL A 17 21.67 -46.04 4.09
C VAL A 17 21.94 -46.52 2.66
N LEU A 18 23.19 -46.46 2.19
CA LEU A 18 23.57 -46.98 0.88
C LEU A 18 23.33 -48.48 0.74
N ALA A 19 23.63 -49.26 1.79
CA ALA A 19 23.37 -50.70 1.80
C ALA A 19 21.86 -51.01 1.73
N ALA A 20 21.04 -50.25 2.45
CA ALA A 20 19.58 -50.36 2.42
C ALA A 20 19.02 -50.06 1.02
N ILE A 21 19.44 -48.95 0.39
CA ILE A 21 19.04 -48.59 -0.98
C ILE A 21 19.40 -49.70 -1.97
N ARG A 22 20.64 -50.23 -1.91
CA ARG A 22 21.10 -51.33 -2.79
C ARG A 22 20.33 -52.63 -2.55
N ARG A 23 19.93 -52.90 -1.30
CA ARG A 23 19.10 -54.06 -0.94
C ARG A 23 17.73 -53.95 -1.59
N ARG A 24 17.02 -52.83 -1.39
CA ARG A 24 15.70 -52.60 -2.01
C ARG A 24 15.74 -52.68 -3.53
N TYR A 25 16.80 -52.13 -4.14
CA TYR A 25 17.01 -52.26 -5.58
C TYR A 25 17.16 -53.72 -6.03
N ARG A 26 17.94 -54.52 -5.30
CA ARG A 26 18.11 -55.97 -5.55
C ARG A 26 16.80 -56.73 -5.42
N ASP A 27 16.00 -56.37 -4.43
CA ASP A 27 14.72 -56.99 -4.11
C ASP A 27 13.58 -56.50 -5.04
N ARG A 28 13.90 -55.60 -6.00
CA ARG A 28 12.97 -54.98 -6.97
C ARG A 28 11.83 -54.21 -6.29
N GLU A 29 12.09 -53.67 -5.12
CA GLU A 29 11.18 -52.75 -4.43
C GLU A 29 11.19 -51.37 -5.09
N PRO A 30 10.08 -50.59 -4.99
CA PRO A 30 10.05 -49.24 -5.52
C PRO A 30 10.99 -48.31 -4.75
N LEU A 31 11.66 -47.40 -5.47
CA LEU A 31 12.67 -46.49 -4.93
C LEU A 31 12.37 -45.00 -5.18
N ASN A 32 11.19 -44.68 -5.72
CA ASN A 32 10.69 -43.31 -5.75
C ASN A 32 10.37 -42.83 -4.32
N VAL A 33 10.61 -41.54 -4.04
CA VAL A 33 10.57 -41.00 -2.67
C VAL A 33 9.23 -41.26 -1.98
N SER A 34 8.11 -41.14 -2.68
CA SER A 34 6.78 -41.38 -2.10
C SER A 34 6.58 -42.83 -1.65
N ALA A 35 7.03 -43.81 -2.43
CA ALA A 35 6.92 -45.23 -2.09
C ALA A 35 7.81 -45.60 -0.90
N VAL A 36 9.07 -45.14 -0.91
CA VAL A 36 10.01 -45.39 0.19
C VAL A 36 9.53 -44.73 1.48
N LYS A 37 9.01 -43.50 1.42
CA LYS A 37 8.49 -42.78 2.61
C LYS A 37 7.35 -43.53 3.30
N ARG A 38 6.53 -44.25 2.54
CA ARG A 38 5.45 -45.08 3.09
C ARG A 38 5.95 -46.37 3.74
N GLU A 39 6.91 -47.03 3.11
CA GLU A 39 7.35 -48.37 3.50
C GLU A 39 8.48 -48.34 4.53
N ASP A 40 9.35 -47.33 4.45
CA ASP A 40 10.50 -47.11 5.32
C ASP A 40 10.75 -45.60 5.50
N PRO A 41 9.93 -44.92 6.31
CA PRO A 41 10.10 -43.49 6.59
C PRO A 41 11.45 -43.19 7.26
N GLU A 42 12.03 -44.15 7.99
CA GLU A 42 13.32 -43.98 8.67
C GLU A 42 14.47 -43.87 7.67
N LEU A 43 14.45 -44.67 6.59
CA LEU A 43 15.43 -44.57 5.51
C LEU A 43 15.39 -43.20 4.80
N VAL A 44 14.19 -42.67 4.55
CA VAL A 44 14.03 -41.33 3.98
C VAL A 44 14.57 -40.29 4.96
N ALA A 45 14.12 -40.32 6.22
CA ALA A 45 14.59 -39.38 7.24
C ALA A 45 16.13 -39.42 7.39
N ALA A 46 16.74 -40.61 7.33
CA ALA A 46 18.19 -40.78 7.39
C ALA A 46 18.94 -40.12 6.23
N VAL A 47 18.42 -40.18 4.99
CA VAL A 47 19.03 -39.49 3.83
C VAL A 47 18.99 -37.98 4.01
N TYR A 48 17.85 -37.43 4.42
CA TYR A 48 17.65 -35.99 4.54
C TYR A 48 18.28 -35.38 5.81
N ALA A 49 18.68 -36.21 6.78
CA ALA A 49 19.40 -35.79 7.98
C ALA A 49 20.93 -35.60 7.76
N VAL A 50 21.49 -36.04 6.64
CA VAL A 50 22.94 -35.94 6.37
C VAL A 50 23.33 -34.50 6.05
N THR A 51 24.39 -34.02 6.74
CA THR A 51 25.01 -32.71 6.50
C THR A 51 26.43 -32.86 5.91
N PRO A 52 26.81 -32.13 4.84
CA PRO A 52 25.97 -31.23 4.04
C PRO A 52 24.85 -31.97 3.32
N TYR A 53 23.78 -31.24 2.95
CA TYR A 53 22.56 -31.79 2.37
C TYR A 53 22.87 -32.80 1.26
N TRP A 54 22.42 -34.04 1.46
CA TRP A 54 22.68 -35.11 0.52
C TRP A 54 21.59 -35.19 -0.56
N GLY A 55 20.33 -35.32 -0.15
CA GLY A 55 19.18 -35.47 -1.05
C GLY A 55 19.05 -36.88 -1.64
N TRP A 56 17.83 -37.26 -2.03
CA TRP A 56 17.54 -38.63 -2.49
C TRP A 56 18.20 -38.93 -3.83
N LYS A 57 18.20 -37.97 -4.76
CA LYS A 57 18.86 -38.13 -6.07
C LYS A 57 20.35 -38.44 -5.97
N GLN A 58 21.05 -37.74 -5.09
CA GLN A 58 22.47 -37.97 -4.88
C GLN A 58 22.71 -39.27 -4.11
N ALA A 59 21.84 -39.63 -3.16
CA ALA A 59 21.93 -40.90 -2.46
C ALA A 59 21.80 -42.11 -3.40
N LEU A 60 20.88 -42.05 -4.38
CA LEU A 60 20.76 -43.05 -5.43
C LEU A 60 22.02 -43.11 -6.31
N ALA A 61 22.56 -41.94 -6.71
CA ALA A 61 23.79 -41.87 -7.50
C ALA A 61 25.00 -42.46 -6.75
N ASP A 62 25.17 -42.13 -5.47
CA ASP A 62 26.21 -42.67 -4.58
C ASP A 62 26.02 -44.19 -4.36
N ALA A 63 24.78 -44.69 -4.42
CA ALA A 63 24.47 -46.12 -4.39
C ALA A 63 24.83 -46.83 -5.70
N GLY A 64 25.14 -46.09 -6.77
CA GLY A 64 25.44 -46.60 -8.12
C GLY A 64 24.19 -46.77 -9.00
N LEU A 65 23.09 -46.10 -8.65
CA LEU A 65 21.79 -46.23 -9.32
C LEU A 65 21.43 -44.94 -10.08
N SER A 66 20.71 -45.09 -11.18
CA SER A 66 20.12 -43.97 -11.92
C SER A 66 18.61 -43.96 -11.73
N TYR A 67 18.01 -42.77 -11.75
CA TYR A 67 16.54 -42.65 -11.74
C TYR A 67 15.85 -43.36 -12.91
N LYS A 68 16.56 -43.59 -14.02
CA LYS A 68 16.02 -44.34 -15.16
C LYS A 68 15.94 -45.85 -14.90
N SER A 69 16.72 -46.37 -13.95
CA SER A 69 16.81 -47.81 -13.67
C SER A 69 15.97 -48.24 -12.47
N ILE A 70 15.47 -47.31 -11.66
CA ILE A 70 14.68 -47.65 -10.47
C ILE A 70 13.24 -48.04 -10.84
N ARG A 71 12.65 -48.91 -10.01
CA ARG A 71 11.22 -49.17 -10.07
C ARG A 71 10.48 -48.02 -9.40
N ILE A 72 9.42 -47.54 -10.06
CA ILE A 72 8.54 -46.48 -9.56
C ILE A 72 7.17 -47.10 -9.28
N GLU A 73 6.60 -46.78 -8.12
CA GLU A 73 5.23 -47.15 -7.74
C GLU A 73 4.42 -45.89 -7.42
N ILE A 74 3.21 -45.80 -7.99
CA ILE A 74 2.25 -44.72 -7.75
C ILE A 74 0.93 -45.35 -7.30
N ARG A 75 0.40 -44.91 -6.16
CA ARG A 75 -0.91 -45.36 -5.66
C ARG A 75 -2.06 -44.52 -6.20
N ASP A 76 -3.09 -45.22 -6.68
CA ASP A 76 -4.32 -44.59 -7.16
C ASP A 76 -5.28 -44.15 -6.07
N THR A 77 -5.11 -44.69 -4.86
CA THR A 77 -6.03 -44.42 -3.75
C THR A 77 -5.29 -44.03 -2.48
N VAL A 78 -5.96 -43.21 -1.67
CA VAL A 78 -5.58 -42.82 -0.32
C VAL A 78 -6.65 -43.32 0.65
N GLN A 79 -6.21 -43.86 1.79
CA GLN A 79 -7.09 -44.43 2.79
C GLN A 79 -7.52 -43.38 3.82
N CYS A 80 -8.82 -43.28 4.09
CA CYS A 80 -9.32 -42.47 5.19
C CYS A 80 -8.99 -43.13 6.53
N LEU A 81 -8.25 -42.45 7.41
CA LEU A 81 -7.84 -43.00 8.70
C LEU A 81 -8.99 -43.09 9.72
N LEU A 82 -10.11 -42.39 9.48
CA LEU A 82 -11.30 -42.45 10.34
C LEU A 82 -12.19 -43.66 10.05
N CYS A 83 -12.27 -44.13 8.80
CA CYS A 83 -13.18 -45.22 8.42
C CYS A 83 -12.57 -46.34 7.59
N GLY A 84 -11.28 -46.26 7.26
CA GLY A 84 -10.54 -47.28 6.52
C GLY A 84 -10.88 -47.39 5.03
N LYS A 85 -11.82 -46.60 4.49
CA LYS A 85 -12.21 -46.63 3.08
C LYS A 85 -11.19 -45.90 2.20
N SER A 86 -10.94 -46.44 1.00
CA SER A 86 -9.99 -45.91 0.02
C SER A 86 -10.67 -45.06 -1.05
N PHE A 87 -10.13 -43.88 -1.33
CA PHE A 87 -10.65 -42.94 -2.32
C PHE A 87 -9.51 -42.35 -3.16
N ARG A 88 -9.79 -41.79 -4.34
CA ARG A 88 -8.78 -40.96 -5.05
C ARG A 88 -8.53 -39.61 -4.33
N SER A 89 -9.54 -39.09 -3.63
CA SER A 89 -9.49 -37.82 -2.91
C SER A 89 -10.42 -37.86 -1.68
N LEU A 90 -9.90 -37.42 -0.53
CA LEU A 90 -10.65 -37.33 0.73
C LEU A 90 -11.42 -36.02 0.88
N PHE A 91 -11.21 -35.01 0.03
CA PHE A 91 -11.87 -33.69 0.16
C PHE A 91 -13.39 -33.75 0.29
N GLY A 92 -14.05 -34.57 -0.54
CA GLY A 92 -15.49 -34.76 -0.47
C GLY A 92 -15.90 -35.74 0.63
N HIS A 93 -15.04 -36.71 0.94
CA HIS A 93 -15.32 -37.79 1.89
C HIS A 93 -15.30 -37.31 3.34
N LEU A 94 -14.38 -36.39 3.70
CA LEU A 94 -14.24 -35.90 5.08
C LEU A 94 -15.52 -35.23 5.60
N ARG A 95 -16.36 -34.69 4.72
CA ARG A 95 -17.68 -34.13 5.07
C ARG A 95 -18.63 -35.14 5.72
N ILE A 96 -18.45 -36.44 5.45
CA ILE A 96 -19.24 -37.52 6.06
C ILE A 96 -18.88 -37.68 7.55
N HIS A 97 -17.67 -37.29 7.94
CA HIS A 97 -17.19 -37.32 9.33
C HIS A 97 -17.33 -35.97 10.03
N GLU A 98 -18.08 -35.03 9.44
CA GLU A 98 -18.26 -33.67 9.97
C GLU A 98 -16.93 -32.94 10.28
N THR A 99 -15.84 -33.34 9.61
CA THR A 99 -14.50 -32.76 9.77
C THR A 99 -14.08 -32.10 8.47
N ASP A 100 -13.27 -31.05 8.57
CA ASP A 100 -12.57 -30.48 7.43
C ASP A 100 -11.12 -31.01 7.33
N VAL A 101 -10.38 -30.55 6.32
CA VAL A 101 -8.99 -30.96 6.07
C VAL A 101 -8.04 -30.45 7.15
N ALA A 102 -8.31 -29.28 7.73
CA ALA A 102 -7.46 -28.68 8.76
C ALA A 102 -7.60 -29.46 10.07
N ASP A 103 -8.83 -29.75 10.49
CA ASP A 103 -9.13 -30.56 11.67
C ASP A 103 -8.64 -32.00 11.51
N TYR A 104 -8.81 -32.59 10.31
CA TYR A 104 -8.30 -33.92 10.01
C TYR A 104 -6.78 -34.00 10.08
N ARG A 105 -6.06 -32.97 9.60
CA ARG A 105 -4.59 -32.89 9.73
C ARG A 105 -4.14 -32.60 11.16
N THR A 106 -4.95 -31.93 11.96
CA THR A 106 -4.65 -31.74 13.38
C THR A 106 -4.66 -33.08 14.12
N GLN A 107 -5.58 -33.98 13.75
CA GLN A 107 -5.65 -35.33 14.30
C GLN A 107 -4.62 -36.28 13.68
N PHE A 108 -4.34 -36.13 12.38
CA PHE A 108 -3.38 -36.95 11.64
C PHE A 108 -2.41 -36.07 10.81
N PRO A 109 -1.32 -35.57 11.42
CA PRO A 109 -0.43 -34.58 10.80
C PRO A 109 0.18 -35.02 9.46
N ASN A 110 0.45 -36.32 9.31
CA ASN A 110 1.08 -36.88 8.11
C ASN A 110 0.08 -37.53 7.15
N ALA A 111 -1.23 -37.35 7.35
CA ALA A 111 -2.22 -38.00 6.50
C ALA A 111 -2.32 -37.35 5.12
N GLU A 112 -2.18 -38.17 4.09
CA GLU A 112 -2.42 -37.74 2.71
C GLU A 112 -3.93 -37.53 2.47
N ILE A 113 -4.27 -36.48 1.71
CA ILE A 113 -5.67 -36.12 1.38
C ILE A 113 -6.02 -36.55 -0.05
N VAL A 114 -5.02 -36.68 -0.91
CA VAL A 114 -5.17 -36.93 -2.35
C VAL A 114 -4.19 -38.03 -2.75
N SER A 115 -4.61 -38.92 -3.64
CA SER A 115 -3.77 -40.03 -4.10
C SER A 115 -2.52 -39.55 -4.85
N GLU A 116 -1.50 -40.40 -4.88
CA GLU A 116 -0.25 -40.14 -5.61
C GLU A 116 -0.53 -39.96 -7.11
N SER A 117 -1.47 -40.72 -7.70
CA SER A 117 -1.83 -40.56 -9.12
C SER A 117 -2.48 -39.23 -9.44
N MET A 118 -3.36 -38.72 -8.57
CA MET A 118 -3.93 -37.37 -8.75
C MET A 118 -2.87 -36.27 -8.61
N ARG A 119 -1.85 -36.46 -7.75
CA ARG A 119 -0.72 -35.54 -7.66
C ARG A 119 0.17 -35.59 -8.91
N HIS A 120 0.36 -36.77 -9.49
CA HIS A 120 1.03 -36.97 -10.76
C HIS A 120 0.30 -36.28 -11.92
N ASP A 121 -1.01 -36.51 -12.06
CA ASP A 121 -1.86 -35.89 -13.09
C ASP A 121 -1.87 -34.34 -13.00
N ALA A 122 -1.69 -33.78 -11.81
CA ALA A 122 -1.62 -32.34 -11.60
C ALA A 122 -0.26 -31.74 -12.01
N MET A 123 0.79 -32.55 -11.97
CA MET A 123 2.17 -32.16 -12.28
C MET A 123 2.41 -32.08 -13.79
N GLU A 124 1.73 -32.89 -14.60
CA GLU A 124 1.85 -32.87 -16.06
C GLU A 124 1.15 -31.66 -16.74
N ARG A 125 0.30 -30.91 -16.03
CA ARG A 125 -0.55 -29.83 -16.61
C ARG A 125 0.12 -28.44 -16.65
N HIS A 126 1.42 -28.35 -16.83
CA HIS A 126 2.12 -27.06 -16.86
C HIS A 126 2.49 -26.61 -18.28
N GLY A 127 2.15 -25.34 -18.59
CA GLY A 127 2.39 -24.68 -19.87
C GLY A 127 3.86 -24.27 -20.09
N GLU A 128 4.09 -23.47 -21.15
CA GLU A 128 5.39 -23.14 -21.76
C GLU A 128 6.59 -23.13 -20.80
N MET A 129 7.57 -23.97 -21.12
CA MET A 129 8.71 -24.28 -20.27
C MET A 129 9.93 -23.50 -20.76
N SER A 130 10.55 -22.74 -19.85
CA SER A 130 11.81 -22.03 -20.13
C SER A 130 12.93 -23.02 -20.48
N ALA A 131 13.90 -22.61 -21.31
CA ALA A 131 15.06 -23.43 -21.65
C ALA A 131 15.91 -23.83 -20.42
N ALA A 132 15.81 -23.08 -19.32
CA ALA A 132 16.50 -23.35 -18.05
C ALA A 132 15.68 -24.25 -17.09
N TRP A 133 14.51 -24.74 -17.51
CA TRP A 133 13.63 -25.56 -16.67
C TRP A 133 14.17 -26.98 -16.54
N LEU A 134 14.18 -27.53 -15.30
CA LEU A 134 14.68 -28.87 -15.04
C LEU A 134 13.57 -29.93 -15.17
N PRO A 135 13.77 -30.97 -16.01
CA PRO A 135 12.84 -32.09 -16.11
C PRO A 135 12.58 -32.72 -14.76
N HIS A 136 11.31 -33.03 -14.52
CA HIS A 136 10.91 -33.79 -13.35
C HIS A 136 11.46 -35.22 -13.46
N TRP A 137 12.02 -35.72 -12.36
CA TRP A 137 12.49 -37.12 -12.26
C TRP A 137 11.71 -37.93 -11.22
N GLU A 138 10.99 -37.27 -10.31
CA GLU A 138 9.97 -37.91 -9.49
C GLU A 138 8.59 -37.76 -10.15
N PRO A 139 7.70 -38.75 -9.99
CA PRO A 139 6.37 -38.73 -10.59
C PRO A 139 5.40 -37.77 -9.88
N CYS A 140 5.63 -37.45 -8.61
CA CYS A 140 4.77 -36.55 -7.85
C CYS A 140 5.56 -35.72 -6.84
N TYR A 141 4.99 -34.59 -6.41
CA TYR A 141 5.61 -33.73 -5.40
C TYR A 141 5.52 -34.35 -3.99
N THR A 142 6.66 -34.32 -3.30
CA THR A 142 6.82 -34.55 -1.86
C THR A 142 7.65 -33.40 -1.28
N ALA A 143 7.61 -33.18 0.04
CA ALA A 143 8.42 -32.15 0.70
C ALA A 143 9.92 -32.35 0.43
N GLU A 144 10.34 -33.61 0.48
CA GLU A 144 11.68 -34.10 0.18
C GLU A 144 12.10 -33.81 -1.27
N TYR A 145 11.22 -34.07 -2.24
CA TYR A 145 11.50 -33.82 -3.66
C TYR A 145 11.58 -32.32 -3.98
N VAL A 146 10.80 -31.48 -3.30
CA VAL A 146 10.88 -30.03 -3.45
C VAL A 146 12.29 -29.55 -3.09
N LEU A 147 12.86 -30.02 -1.98
CA LEU A 147 14.24 -29.69 -1.57
C LEU A 147 15.28 -30.23 -2.57
N ASP A 148 15.10 -31.46 -3.06
CA ASP A 148 15.96 -32.04 -4.10
C ASP A 148 15.93 -31.22 -5.39
N ARG A 149 14.77 -30.64 -5.77
CA ARG A 149 14.68 -29.72 -6.92
C ARG A 149 15.45 -28.43 -6.66
N VAL A 150 15.29 -27.79 -5.49
CA VAL A 150 16.05 -26.57 -5.14
C VAL A 150 17.56 -26.85 -5.21
N LYS A 151 18.02 -27.98 -4.66
CA LYS A 151 19.42 -28.41 -4.72
C LYS A 151 19.89 -28.64 -6.16
N ALA A 152 19.09 -29.31 -6.99
CA ALA A 152 19.45 -29.57 -8.39
C ALA A 152 19.59 -28.27 -9.20
N TYR A 153 18.72 -27.28 -8.98
CA TYR A 153 18.88 -25.96 -9.59
C TYR A 153 20.19 -25.29 -9.18
N ALA A 154 20.54 -25.36 -7.89
CA ALA A 154 21.81 -24.83 -7.40
C ALA A 154 23.02 -25.56 -7.99
N ASP A 155 22.97 -26.88 -8.14
CA ASP A 155 24.04 -27.69 -8.72
C ASP A 155 24.25 -27.43 -10.22
N CYS A 156 23.19 -27.04 -10.93
CA CYS A 156 23.29 -26.53 -12.29
C CYS A 156 23.91 -25.13 -12.38
N GLY A 157 24.35 -24.55 -11.25
CA GLY A 157 24.95 -23.22 -11.18
C GLY A 157 23.93 -22.09 -11.30
N MET A 158 22.64 -22.36 -11.04
CA MET A 158 21.58 -21.36 -11.14
C MET A 158 21.68 -20.34 -10.01
N TRP A 159 21.32 -19.10 -10.31
CA TRP A 159 21.23 -18.04 -9.30
C TRP A 159 19.95 -18.22 -8.46
N MET A 160 20.11 -18.60 -7.20
CA MET A 160 19.02 -18.99 -6.30
C MET A 160 18.27 -17.80 -5.67
N GLU A 161 18.14 -16.69 -6.39
CA GLU A 161 17.27 -15.58 -6.01
C GLU A 161 15.82 -15.95 -6.31
N LEU A 162 14.91 -15.57 -5.40
CA LEU A 162 13.48 -15.86 -5.51
C LEU A 162 12.90 -15.46 -6.88
N THR A 163 13.22 -14.26 -7.37
CA THR A 163 12.70 -13.75 -8.65
C THR A 163 13.25 -14.49 -9.86
N THR A 164 14.45 -15.05 -9.76
CA THR A 164 15.05 -15.84 -10.85
C THR A 164 14.34 -17.19 -10.94
N ILE A 165 14.15 -17.84 -9.80
CA ILE A 165 13.43 -19.13 -9.74
C ILE A 165 11.95 -18.95 -10.10
N GLU A 166 11.31 -17.84 -9.72
CA GLU A 166 9.93 -17.55 -10.13
C GLU A 166 9.76 -17.50 -11.66
N ARG A 167 10.74 -16.96 -12.39
CA ARG A 167 10.70 -16.90 -13.86
C ARG A 167 11.01 -18.23 -14.53
N VAL A 168 11.81 -19.09 -13.90
CA VAL A 168 12.23 -20.38 -14.47
C VAL A 168 11.26 -21.51 -14.11
N ASP A 169 10.85 -21.58 -12.84
CA ASP A 169 9.95 -22.58 -12.28
C ASP A 169 9.04 -21.95 -11.20
N ALA A 170 8.04 -21.20 -11.66
CA ALA A 170 7.00 -20.62 -10.79
C ALA A 170 6.26 -21.69 -9.97
N SER A 171 6.20 -22.93 -10.48
CA SER A 171 5.52 -24.03 -9.80
C SER A 171 6.25 -24.43 -8.52
N LEU A 172 7.58 -24.39 -8.51
CA LEU A 172 8.42 -24.74 -7.35
C LEU A 172 8.11 -23.85 -6.14
N LEU A 173 7.93 -22.55 -6.33
CA LEU A 173 7.62 -21.61 -5.23
C LEU A 173 6.26 -21.90 -4.60
N ARG A 174 5.26 -22.25 -5.42
CA ARG A 174 3.94 -22.69 -4.93
C ARG A 174 4.06 -23.99 -4.12
N MET A 175 4.92 -24.91 -4.53
CA MET A 175 5.14 -26.18 -3.85
C MET A 175 5.87 -26.04 -2.52
N ILE A 176 6.85 -25.14 -2.41
CA ILE A 176 7.50 -24.81 -1.12
C ILE A 176 6.45 -24.37 -0.10
N ARG A 177 5.56 -23.45 -0.48
CA ARG A 177 4.47 -23.00 0.41
C ARG A 177 3.46 -24.09 0.76
N SER A 178 3.33 -25.13 -0.06
CA SER A 178 2.30 -26.16 0.11
C SER A 178 2.81 -27.40 0.85
N TYR A 179 4.12 -27.68 0.81
CA TYR A 179 4.72 -28.90 1.36
C TYR A 179 5.70 -28.66 2.51
N LEU A 180 6.24 -27.45 2.64
CA LEU A 180 7.20 -27.08 3.68
C LEU A 180 6.60 -26.01 4.59
N ASP A 181 5.40 -26.22 5.13
CA ASP A 181 4.65 -25.24 5.95
C ASP A 181 5.57 -24.35 6.81
N GLU A 182 5.35 -23.03 6.77
CA GLU A 182 6.14 -21.97 7.45
C GLU A 182 7.60 -21.78 7.00
N THR A 183 8.10 -22.56 6.04
CA THR A 183 9.46 -22.45 5.52
C THR A 183 9.52 -21.36 4.44
N SER A 184 10.24 -20.27 4.71
CA SER A 184 10.50 -19.26 3.69
C SER A 184 11.46 -19.79 2.61
N TRP A 185 11.53 -19.14 1.43
CA TRP A 185 12.53 -19.51 0.40
C TRP A 185 13.96 -19.55 0.97
N ASP A 186 14.26 -18.67 1.92
CA ASP A 186 15.56 -18.66 2.60
C ASP A 186 15.76 -19.87 3.49
N ASP A 187 14.71 -20.31 4.18
CA ASP A 187 14.80 -21.51 5.02
C ASP A 187 15.02 -22.75 4.16
N ALA A 188 14.37 -22.83 2.98
CA ALA A 188 14.64 -23.89 2.01
C ALA A 188 16.10 -23.89 1.52
N LEU A 189 16.68 -22.71 1.27
CA LEU A 189 18.10 -22.58 0.92
C LEU A 189 19.02 -22.98 2.09
N ARG A 190 18.69 -22.58 3.33
CA ARG A 190 19.46 -22.97 4.53
C ARG A 190 19.43 -24.48 4.76
N ILE A 191 18.29 -25.13 4.55
CA ILE A 191 18.13 -26.58 4.68
C ILE A 191 19.10 -27.31 3.72
N ILE A 192 19.25 -26.83 2.50
CA ILE A 192 20.18 -27.42 1.52
C ILE A 192 21.64 -26.97 1.69
N GLY A 193 21.94 -26.19 2.74
CA GLY A 193 23.28 -25.70 3.04
C GLY A 193 23.75 -24.52 2.19
N LEU A 194 22.84 -23.81 1.52
CA LEU A 194 23.14 -22.58 0.79
C LEU A 194 22.85 -21.36 1.66
N ASP A 195 23.75 -20.38 1.63
CA ASP A 195 23.55 -19.10 2.31
C ASP A 195 22.66 -18.17 1.45
N PRO A 196 21.42 -17.87 1.88
CA PRO A 196 20.52 -16.99 1.14
C PRO A 196 21.11 -15.59 0.90
N VAL A 197 21.99 -15.11 1.79
CA VAL A 197 22.63 -13.78 1.70
C VAL A 197 23.48 -13.68 0.45
N VAL A 198 24.20 -14.75 0.10
CA VAL A 198 25.03 -14.84 -1.11
C VAL A 198 24.16 -14.69 -2.36
N TYR A 199 23.00 -15.35 -2.41
CA TYR A 199 22.12 -15.37 -3.58
C TYR A 199 21.14 -14.20 -3.66
N ARG A 200 20.87 -13.50 -2.56
CA ARG A 200 20.13 -12.22 -2.56
C ARG A 200 20.97 -11.04 -3.06
N GLY A 201 22.25 -11.26 -3.35
CA GLY A 201 23.17 -10.18 -3.68
C GLY A 201 23.39 -9.23 -2.50
N CYS A 202 23.22 -9.70 -1.26
CA CYS A 202 23.72 -9.01 -0.07
C CYS A 202 25.24 -9.16 -0.07
N HIS A 203 25.87 -8.38 -0.94
CA HIS A 203 27.30 -8.22 -0.99
C HIS A 203 27.76 -7.63 0.34
N ARG A 204 28.90 -8.09 0.83
CA ARG A 204 29.47 -7.52 2.05
C ARG A 204 29.65 -6.02 1.82
N PRO A 205 29.51 -5.16 2.84
CA PRO A 205 29.66 -3.71 2.69
C PRO A 205 30.95 -3.27 1.98
N ASP A 206 31.96 -4.14 2.02
CA ASP A 206 33.33 -3.94 1.53
C ASP A 206 33.57 -4.49 0.11
N ASP A 207 32.61 -5.19 -0.52
CA ASP A 207 32.78 -5.79 -1.86
C ASP A 207 32.85 -4.75 -2.99
N PHE A 208 32.29 -3.56 -2.75
CA PHE A 208 32.33 -2.43 -3.67
C PHE A 208 32.60 -1.14 -2.89
N SER A 209 33.25 -0.20 -3.56
CA SER A 209 33.58 1.12 -3.06
C SER A 209 32.73 2.20 -3.72
N LEU A 210 32.79 3.43 -3.19
CA LEU A 210 32.19 4.59 -3.84
C LEU A 210 32.79 4.84 -5.24
N ALA A 211 34.07 4.53 -5.44
CA ALA A 211 34.74 4.66 -6.73
C ALA A 211 34.17 3.67 -7.77
N ASP A 212 33.78 2.47 -7.35
CA ASP A 212 33.13 1.50 -8.23
C ASP A 212 31.75 1.97 -8.69
N LEU A 213 31.00 2.61 -7.79
CA LEU A 213 29.72 3.26 -8.14
C LEU A 213 29.93 4.41 -9.13
N GLN A 214 30.92 5.26 -8.90
CA GLN A 214 31.25 6.35 -9.83
C GLN A 214 31.65 5.81 -11.20
N SER A 215 32.51 4.80 -11.25
CA SER A 215 32.92 4.15 -12.51
C SER A 215 31.75 3.51 -13.24
N PHE A 216 30.84 2.86 -12.51
CA PHE A 216 29.62 2.28 -13.08
C PHE A 216 28.71 3.33 -13.70
N LEU A 217 28.46 4.44 -13.00
CA LEU A 217 27.62 5.53 -13.49
C LEU A 217 28.25 6.23 -14.69
N GLU A 218 29.57 6.42 -14.69
CA GLU A 218 30.32 7.02 -15.80
C GLU A 218 30.31 6.11 -17.04
N GLN A 219 30.47 4.80 -16.87
CA GLN A 219 30.37 3.84 -17.99
C GLN A 219 28.99 3.89 -18.64
N ARG A 220 27.92 3.95 -17.84
CA ARG A 220 26.56 4.10 -18.36
C ARG A 220 26.34 5.45 -19.03
N ARG A 221 26.92 6.52 -18.49
CA ARG A 221 26.89 7.87 -19.09
C ARG A 221 27.53 7.87 -20.48
N ARG A 222 28.71 7.29 -20.63
CA ARG A 222 29.41 7.15 -21.92
C ARG A 222 28.63 6.32 -22.92
N ALA A 223 27.91 5.30 -22.45
CA ALA A 223 27.05 4.47 -23.27
C ALA A 223 25.67 5.11 -23.58
N GLY A 224 25.37 6.30 -23.03
CA GLY A 224 24.06 6.95 -23.19
C GLY A 224 22.91 6.20 -22.53
N LEU A 225 23.19 5.34 -21.54
CA LEU A 225 22.20 4.49 -20.89
C LEU A 225 21.55 5.20 -19.70
N LEU A 226 20.22 5.17 -19.63
CA LEU A 226 19.45 5.69 -18.50
C LEU A 226 19.87 4.98 -17.20
N SER A 227 20.17 5.76 -16.17
CA SER A 227 20.57 5.31 -14.83
C SER A 227 19.49 5.60 -13.78
N THR A 228 18.24 5.71 -14.24
CA THR A 228 17.07 5.77 -13.35
C THR A 228 16.83 4.40 -12.70
N PRO A 229 16.23 4.34 -11.49
CA PRO A 229 15.95 3.08 -10.81
C PRO A 229 15.20 2.09 -11.71
N SER A 230 14.16 2.54 -12.41
CA SER A 230 13.36 1.70 -13.31
C SER A 230 14.19 1.10 -14.45
N ALA A 231 15.10 1.88 -15.04
CA ALA A 231 15.99 1.39 -16.11
C ALA A 231 17.01 0.37 -15.58
N LEU A 232 17.53 0.60 -14.36
CA LEU A 232 18.46 -0.33 -13.70
C LEU A 232 17.76 -1.63 -13.26
N PHE A 233 16.50 -1.56 -12.83
CA PHE A 233 15.66 -2.73 -12.57
C PHE A 233 15.27 -3.49 -13.85
N ALA A 234 15.34 -2.86 -15.03
CA ALA A 234 15.11 -3.52 -16.30
C ALA A 234 16.38 -4.15 -16.90
N THR A 235 17.57 -3.83 -16.37
CA THR A 235 18.85 -4.30 -16.89
C THR A 235 19.26 -5.62 -16.20
N TYR A 236 19.70 -6.60 -16.99
CA TYR A 236 20.22 -7.88 -16.49
C TYR A 236 21.48 -8.26 -17.29
N ASP A 237 22.40 -9.00 -16.65
CA ASP A 237 23.56 -9.59 -17.34
C ASP A 237 23.22 -10.93 -18.02
N ASP A 238 24.20 -11.54 -18.71
CA ASP A 238 24.03 -12.82 -19.42
C ASP A 238 23.60 -13.99 -18.52
N ARG A 239 23.83 -13.86 -17.22
CA ARG A 239 23.42 -14.82 -16.18
C ARG A 239 22.13 -14.38 -15.48
N HIS A 240 21.39 -13.44 -16.08
CA HIS A 240 20.15 -12.86 -15.57
C HIS A 240 20.27 -12.20 -14.20
N ARG A 241 21.47 -11.70 -13.84
CA ARG A 241 21.70 -10.97 -12.58
C ARG A 241 21.48 -9.49 -12.77
N ARG A 242 20.94 -8.83 -11.75
CA ARG A 242 20.89 -7.36 -11.69
C ARG A 242 22.31 -6.78 -11.56
N PRO A 243 22.55 -5.53 -12.02
CA PRO A 243 23.84 -4.90 -11.84
C PRO A 243 24.25 -4.87 -10.37
N ARG A 244 25.34 -5.56 -10.03
CA ARG A 244 25.77 -5.79 -8.63
C ARG A 244 26.04 -4.49 -7.88
N VAL A 245 26.64 -3.51 -8.56
CA VAL A 245 26.91 -2.17 -8.02
C VAL A 245 25.63 -1.42 -7.65
N PHE A 246 24.55 -1.60 -8.44
CA PHE A 246 23.24 -0.99 -8.15
C PHE A 246 22.61 -1.58 -6.88
N VAL A 247 22.61 -2.91 -6.75
CA VAL A 247 22.07 -3.62 -5.58
C VAL A 247 22.84 -3.25 -4.31
N TRP A 248 24.17 -3.26 -4.37
CA TRP A 248 25.04 -2.84 -3.27
C TRP A 248 24.76 -1.39 -2.83
N ALA A 249 24.68 -0.46 -3.78
CA ALA A 249 24.47 0.96 -3.47
C ALA A 249 23.08 1.21 -2.85
N MET A 250 22.05 0.51 -3.31
CA MET A 250 20.72 0.55 -2.70
C MET A 250 20.73 0.06 -1.25
N GLN A 251 21.49 -0.98 -0.94
CA GLN A 251 21.62 -1.51 0.43
C GLN A 251 22.43 -0.57 1.33
N ARG A 252 23.56 -0.05 0.84
CA ARG A 252 24.46 0.81 1.62
C ARG A 252 23.85 2.18 1.94
N TYR A 253 23.19 2.80 0.97
CA TYR A 253 22.64 4.15 1.10
C TYR A 253 21.13 4.17 1.36
N GLY A 254 20.48 3.00 1.36
CA GLY A 254 19.04 2.81 1.58
C GLY A 254 18.15 3.20 0.40
N ASN A 255 18.52 4.24 -0.34
CA ASN A 255 17.80 4.66 -1.55
C ASN A 255 18.73 5.16 -2.65
N TRP A 256 18.27 5.02 -3.90
CA TRP A 256 19.09 5.35 -5.08
C TRP A 256 19.44 6.84 -5.15
N SER A 257 18.55 7.73 -4.69
CA SER A 257 18.85 9.16 -4.67
C SER A 257 20.03 9.49 -3.78
N VAL A 258 20.11 8.92 -2.57
CA VAL A 258 21.23 9.14 -1.65
C VAL A 258 22.51 8.50 -2.19
N ALA A 259 22.40 7.37 -2.90
CA ALA A 259 23.54 6.79 -3.60
C ALA A 259 24.09 7.70 -4.70
N LEU A 260 23.22 8.34 -5.50
CA LEU A 260 23.63 9.32 -6.51
C LEU A 260 24.22 10.59 -5.89
N ASP A 261 23.62 11.08 -4.80
CA ASP A 261 24.12 12.24 -4.05
C ASP A 261 25.52 11.93 -3.47
N ALA A 262 25.73 10.73 -2.92
CA ALA A 262 27.03 10.26 -2.43
C ALA A 262 28.06 10.09 -3.54
N ALA A 263 27.63 9.68 -4.74
CA ALA A 263 28.49 9.57 -5.92
C ALA A 263 28.88 10.94 -6.52
N GLY A 264 28.24 12.03 -6.08
CA GLY A 264 28.49 13.38 -6.57
C GLY A 264 27.94 13.63 -7.98
N VAL A 265 26.90 12.90 -8.38
CA VAL A 265 26.32 13.00 -9.72
C VAL A 265 25.27 14.10 -9.77
N ASP A 266 25.29 14.90 -10.86
CA ASP A 266 24.26 15.89 -11.12
C ASP A 266 22.94 15.21 -11.52
N ARG A 267 21.92 15.34 -10.66
CA ARG A 267 20.60 14.75 -10.85
C ARG A 267 19.71 15.54 -11.80
N SER A 268 20.12 16.75 -12.19
CA SER A 268 19.45 17.52 -13.23
C SER A 268 19.71 16.95 -14.63
N ASP A 269 20.75 16.13 -14.79
CA ASP A 269 21.05 15.43 -16.03
C ASP A 269 19.91 14.41 -16.35
N PRO A 270 19.33 14.45 -17.56
CA PRO A 270 18.28 13.52 -17.99
C PRO A 270 18.63 12.04 -17.80
N LEU A 271 19.91 11.67 -17.88
CA LEU A 271 20.39 10.30 -17.69
C LEU A 271 20.16 9.77 -16.27
N PHE A 272 20.09 10.66 -15.27
CA PHE A 272 19.88 10.32 -13.85
C PHE A 272 18.48 10.71 -13.34
N GLY A 273 17.57 11.05 -14.25
CA GLY A 273 16.16 11.29 -13.95
C GLY A 273 15.70 12.74 -14.15
N GLY A 274 16.60 13.68 -14.48
CA GLY A 274 16.24 15.05 -14.83
C GLY A 274 15.42 15.76 -13.76
N VAL A 275 15.83 15.63 -12.49
CA VAL A 275 15.08 16.16 -11.34
C VAL A 275 15.36 17.65 -11.21
N ARG A 276 14.32 18.48 -11.43
CA ARG A 276 14.46 19.95 -11.45
C ARG A 276 14.42 20.58 -10.05
N TYR A 277 13.62 20.02 -9.14
CA TYR A 277 13.34 20.61 -7.83
C TYR A 277 14.13 19.90 -6.72
N LEU A 278 15.42 20.18 -6.65
CA LEU A 278 16.33 19.58 -5.66
C LEU A 278 16.36 20.35 -4.33
N THR A 279 15.94 21.61 -4.29
CA THR A 279 15.99 22.45 -3.08
C THR A 279 14.62 23.08 -2.77
N LYS A 280 14.44 23.58 -1.53
CA LYS A 280 13.21 24.29 -1.15
C LYS A 280 13.07 25.58 -1.94
N GLU A 281 14.20 26.25 -2.16
CA GLU A 281 14.33 27.52 -2.87
C GLU A 281 13.91 27.35 -4.33
N SER A 282 14.36 26.28 -5.01
CA SER A 282 13.96 26.00 -6.40
C SER A 282 12.46 25.79 -6.58
N VAL A 283 11.75 25.30 -5.55
CA VAL A 283 10.29 25.14 -5.57
C VAL A 283 9.63 26.50 -5.42
N VAL A 284 10.08 27.33 -4.47
CA VAL A 284 9.51 28.66 -4.21
C VAL A 284 9.71 29.59 -5.40
N GLU A 285 10.92 29.65 -5.96
CA GLU A 285 11.23 30.47 -7.14
C GLU A 285 10.34 30.08 -8.32
N ASP A 286 10.11 28.79 -8.54
CA ASP A 286 9.29 28.34 -9.65
C ASP A 286 7.80 28.57 -9.41
N LEU A 287 7.32 28.42 -8.17
CA LEU A 287 5.95 28.78 -7.79
C LEU A 287 5.69 30.29 -7.98
N GLN A 288 6.63 31.14 -7.59
CA GLN A 288 6.56 32.59 -7.77
C GLN A 288 6.61 33.02 -9.24
N ARG A 289 7.35 32.29 -10.07
CA ARG A 289 7.32 32.49 -11.52
C ARG A 289 5.97 32.08 -12.10
N LEU A 290 5.50 30.89 -11.75
CA LEU A 290 4.28 30.30 -12.28
C LEU A 290 3.01 31.07 -11.90
N GLN A 291 2.99 31.79 -10.77
CA GLN A 291 1.83 32.61 -10.39
C GLN A 291 1.50 33.72 -11.41
N HIS A 292 2.49 34.14 -12.20
CA HIS A 292 2.32 35.17 -13.23
C HIS A 292 2.08 34.59 -14.63
N GLU A 293 2.43 33.32 -14.84
CA GLU A 293 2.29 32.61 -16.12
C GLU A 293 0.97 31.84 -16.19
N LEU A 294 0.45 31.38 -15.04
CA LEU A 294 -0.74 30.55 -14.97
C LEU A 294 -1.99 31.35 -14.55
N PRO A 295 -3.17 30.97 -15.05
CA PRO A 295 -4.44 31.56 -14.64
C PRO A 295 -4.83 31.18 -13.20
N ASP A 296 -4.37 30.03 -12.70
CA ASP A 296 -4.55 29.56 -11.33
C ASP A 296 -3.40 28.64 -10.88
N MET A 297 -3.17 28.59 -9.57
CA MET A 297 -2.15 27.78 -8.89
C MET A 297 -2.76 26.52 -8.25
N SER A 298 -3.85 26.01 -8.81
CA SER A 298 -4.43 24.76 -8.33
C SER A 298 -3.48 23.58 -8.57
N HIS A 299 -3.56 22.58 -7.69
CA HIS A 299 -2.75 21.37 -7.80
C HIS A 299 -2.96 20.65 -9.16
N CYS A 300 -4.16 20.74 -9.75
CA CYS A 300 -4.44 20.19 -11.08
C CYS A 300 -3.71 20.97 -12.18
N THR A 301 -3.81 22.30 -12.19
CA THR A 301 -3.17 23.17 -13.19
C THR A 301 -1.65 23.04 -13.12
N ALA A 302 -1.07 23.04 -11.92
CA ALA A 302 0.36 22.81 -11.75
C ALA A 302 0.81 21.44 -12.29
N ASN A 303 0.03 20.38 -12.10
CA ASN A 303 0.35 19.05 -12.63
C ASN A 303 0.28 18.97 -14.17
N LEU A 304 -0.48 19.85 -14.83
CA LEU A 304 -0.55 19.96 -16.29
C LEU A 304 0.69 20.66 -16.89
N LEU A 305 1.64 21.12 -16.08
CA LEU A 305 2.93 21.56 -16.61
C LEU A 305 3.82 20.36 -17.01
N PRO A 306 4.75 20.54 -17.97
CA PRO A 306 5.72 19.52 -18.35
C PRO A 306 6.48 18.91 -17.14
N TYR A 307 6.89 19.75 -16.18
CA TYR A 307 7.56 19.34 -14.93
C TYR A 307 6.65 19.40 -13.70
N GLY A 308 5.35 19.59 -13.91
CA GLY A 308 4.34 19.81 -12.87
C GLY A 308 4.30 18.76 -11.77
N ILE A 309 4.37 17.48 -12.15
CA ILE A 309 4.38 16.37 -11.19
C ILE A 309 5.64 16.39 -10.32
N GLN A 310 6.79 16.79 -10.87
CA GLN A 310 8.00 16.93 -10.06
C GLN A 310 7.84 18.08 -9.06
N LEU A 311 7.22 19.18 -9.48
CA LEU A 311 6.97 20.35 -8.64
C LEU A 311 6.01 20.02 -7.49
N THR A 312 4.86 19.40 -7.77
CA THR A 312 3.85 19.03 -6.76
C THR A 312 4.37 17.98 -5.76
N LYS A 313 5.17 17.02 -6.24
CA LYS A 313 5.87 16.06 -5.37
C LYS A 313 6.95 16.73 -4.53
N ALA A 314 7.73 17.67 -5.10
CA ALA A 314 8.74 18.40 -4.36
C ALA A 314 8.12 19.33 -3.30
N ALA A 315 7.00 19.98 -3.62
CA ALA A 315 6.18 20.75 -2.69
C ALA A 315 5.73 19.88 -1.50
N SER A 316 5.16 18.71 -1.78
CA SER A 316 4.78 17.74 -0.73
C SER A 316 5.97 17.27 0.10
N ARG A 317 7.13 17.03 -0.54
CA ARG A 317 8.35 16.57 0.15
C ARG A 317 8.94 17.64 1.08
N TYR A 318 9.00 18.89 0.65
CA TYR A 318 9.71 19.96 1.36
C TYR A 318 8.85 20.78 2.32
N PHE A 319 7.56 20.90 2.02
CA PHE A 319 6.59 21.71 2.75
C PHE A 319 5.44 20.87 3.34
N GLY A 320 5.36 19.58 3.00
CA GLY A 320 4.38 18.62 3.52
C GLY A 320 3.15 18.46 2.62
N ASN A 321 2.62 19.57 2.10
CA ASN A 321 1.51 19.56 1.15
C ASN A 321 1.62 20.75 0.16
N TRP A 322 0.75 20.78 -0.85
CA TRP A 322 0.74 21.83 -1.88
C TRP A 322 0.43 23.21 -1.31
N ASP A 323 -0.60 23.32 -0.46
CA ASP A 323 -1.02 24.61 0.09
C ASP A 323 0.06 25.25 0.98
N ALA A 324 0.79 24.45 1.76
CA ALA A 324 1.93 24.89 2.56
C ALA A 324 3.11 25.36 1.70
N ALA A 325 3.28 24.80 0.50
CA ALA A 325 4.27 25.30 -0.45
C ALA A 325 3.83 26.62 -1.08
N LEU A 326 2.53 26.78 -1.38
CA LEU A 326 1.96 28.06 -1.83
C LEU A 326 2.05 29.15 -0.75
N ASP A 327 1.81 28.79 0.52
CA ASP A 327 2.02 29.67 1.67
C ASP A 327 3.49 30.12 1.77
N ALA A 328 4.43 29.19 1.62
CA ALA A 328 5.85 29.51 1.66
C ALA A 328 6.33 30.36 0.46
N ALA A 329 5.59 30.36 -0.64
CA ALA A 329 5.84 31.19 -1.82
C ALA A 329 5.08 32.53 -1.79
N ASP A 330 4.35 32.82 -0.71
CA ASP A 330 3.49 34.00 -0.54
C ASP A 330 2.42 34.16 -1.65
N ILE A 331 1.91 33.03 -2.15
CA ILE A 331 0.91 33.02 -3.22
C ILE A 331 -0.48 33.39 -2.65
N PRO A 332 -1.17 34.40 -3.21
CA PRO A 332 -2.51 34.81 -2.77
C PRO A 332 -3.55 33.68 -2.81
N VAL A 333 -4.46 33.65 -1.82
CA VAL A 333 -5.45 32.56 -1.62
C VAL A 333 -6.47 32.46 -2.78
N ASP A 334 -6.80 33.59 -3.38
CA ASP A 334 -7.74 33.75 -4.49
C ASP A 334 -7.31 33.01 -5.75
N ILE A 335 -5.99 32.86 -5.98
CA ILE A 335 -5.47 32.12 -7.15
C ILE A 335 -5.13 30.66 -6.86
N ARG A 336 -5.28 30.15 -5.62
CA ARG A 336 -4.86 28.78 -5.26
C ARG A 336 -5.82 27.69 -5.69
N HIS A 337 -7.10 28.02 -5.86
CA HIS A 337 -8.14 27.05 -6.15
C HIS A 337 -8.83 27.38 -7.45
N ARG A 338 -9.04 26.33 -8.25
CA ARG A 338 -9.73 26.39 -9.52
C ARG A 338 -11.24 26.29 -9.26
N SER A 339 -11.99 27.35 -9.57
CA SER A 339 -13.43 27.23 -9.86
C SER A 339 -13.65 27.11 -11.36
N VAL A 340 -12.91 26.24 -12.06
CA VAL A 340 -13.15 26.08 -13.50
C VAL A 340 -14.33 25.16 -13.68
N THR A 341 -15.45 25.81 -13.90
CA THR A 341 -16.59 25.26 -14.60
C THR A 341 -16.29 25.33 -16.09
N TYR A 342 -16.51 24.22 -16.80
CA TYR A 342 -16.42 24.16 -18.25
C TYR A 342 -17.82 24.39 -18.80
N ASP A 343 -18.20 25.64 -19.02
CA ASP A 343 -19.59 26.02 -19.29
C ASP A 343 -19.94 26.02 -20.77
N SER A 344 -18.93 25.90 -21.64
CA SER A 344 -19.11 25.78 -23.08
C SER A 344 -18.40 24.56 -23.67
N ALA A 345 -18.87 24.12 -24.85
CA ALA A 345 -18.21 23.06 -25.61
C ALA A 345 -16.81 23.49 -26.11
N ASP A 346 -16.61 24.78 -26.36
CA ASP A 346 -15.35 25.33 -26.85
C ASP A 346 -14.27 25.36 -25.76
N GLU A 347 -14.62 25.63 -24.51
CA GLU A 347 -13.70 25.50 -23.37
C GLU A 347 -13.22 24.06 -23.15
N VAL A 348 -14.12 23.08 -23.33
CA VAL A 348 -13.77 21.67 -23.27
C VAL A 348 -12.79 21.31 -24.40
N VAL A 349 -13.04 21.81 -25.62
CA VAL A 349 -12.14 21.60 -26.76
C VAL A 349 -10.79 22.26 -26.52
N ALA A 350 -10.74 23.48 -26.00
CA ALA A 350 -9.50 24.19 -25.69
C ALA A 350 -8.66 23.42 -24.66
N ALA A 351 -9.27 22.94 -23.56
CA ALA A 351 -8.57 22.18 -22.53
C ALA A 351 -8.09 20.80 -23.00
N ILE A 352 -8.85 20.14 -23.88
CA ILE A 352 -8.39 18.90 -24.51
C ILE A 352 -7.24 19.20 -25.49
N THR A 353 -7.31 20.30 -26.24
CA THR A 353 -6.25 20.72 -27.18
C THR A 353 -4.95 20.99 -26.43
N GLU A 354 -4.98 21.71 -25.31
CA GLU A 354 -3.80 21.97 -24.47
C GLU A 354 -3.15 20.66 -23.98
N ARG A 355 -3.96 19.68 -23.57
CA ARG A 355 -3.46 18.34 -23.20
C ARG A 355 -2.80 17.62 -24.37
N LEU A 356 -3.36 17.75 -25.58
CA LEU A 356 -2.84 17.13 -26.79
C LEU A 356 -1.51 17.78 -27.21
N THR A 357 -1.41 19.12 -27.14
CA THR A 357 -0.19 19.88 -27.47
C THR A 357 0.98 19.53 -26.56
N ASN A 358 0.72 19.28 -25.28
CA ASN A 358 1.74 18.87 -24.32
C ASN A 358 2.01 17.35 -24.29
N GLU A 359 1.49 16.60 -25.26
CA GLU A 359 1.63 15.14 -25.38
C GLU A 359 1.15 14.36 -24.14
N PHE A 360 0.21 14.91 -23.37
CA PHE A 360 -0.33 14.22 -22.21
C PHE A 360 -1.28 13.09 -22.61
N SER A 361 -1.32 12.05 -21.77
CA SER A 361 -2.23 10.93 -21.95
C SER A 361 -3.69 11.42 -21.97
N VAL A 362 -4.41 11.02 -23.02
CA VAL A 362 -5.86 11.20 -23.15
C VAL A 362 -6.61 9.89 -22.87
N ALA A 363 -5.93 8.92 -22.25
CA ALA A 363 -6.56 7.68 -21.82
C ALA A 363 -7.63 7.97 -20.75
N PRO A 364 -8.81 7.35 -20.85
CA PRO A 364 -9.92 7.54 -19.91
C PRO A 364 -9.55 7.46 -18.43
N LEU A 365 -8.77 6.43 -18.05
CA LEU A 365 -8.37 6.26 -16.66
C LEU A 365 -7.33 7.27 -16.21
N ASP A 366 -6.44 7.72 -17.10
CA ASP A 366 -5.43 8.71 -16.75
C ASP A 366 -6.06 10.10 -16.56
N VAL A 367 -7.10 10.41 -17.34
CA VAL A 367 -7.89 11.64 -17.19
C VAL A 367 -8.75 11.61 -15.93
N PHE A 368 -9.25 10.44 -15.51
CA PHE A 368 -10.15 10.35 -14.35
C PHE A 368 -9.43 10.05 -13.01
N PHE A 369 -8.46 9.14 -13.00
CA PHE A 369 -7.75 8.64 -11.82
C PHE A 369 -6.23 8.90 -11.85
N GLY A 370 -5.68 9.36 -12.97
CA GLY A 370 -4.24 9.54 -13.12
C GLY A 370 -3.69 10.70 -12.31
N ALA A 371 -2.35 10.82 -12.26
CA ALA A 371 -1.67 11.92 -11.57
C ALA A 371 -2.02 13.31 -12.14
N ARG A 372 -2.52 13.35 -13.38
CA ARG A 372 -3.04 14.55 -14.07
C ARG A 372 -4.54 14.45 -14.28
N SER A 373 -5.29 13.95 -13.29
CA SER A 373 -6.73 13.79 -13.40
C SER A 373 -7.45 15.13 -13.49
N ASP A 374 -8.41 15.25 -14.39
CA ASP A 374 -9.36 16.36 -14.46
C ASP A 374 -10.79 15.80 -14.59
N ILE A 375 -11.40 15.56 -13.42
CA ILE A 375 -12.74 14.99 -13.31
C ILE A 375 -13.80 15.97 -13.84
N GLN A 376 -13.56 17.29 -13.75
CA GLN A 376 -14.51 18.29 -14.24
C GLN A 376 -14.50 18.36 -15.77
N LEU A 377 -13.31 18.32 -16.39
CA LEU A 377 -13.18 18.21 -17.83
C LEU A 377 -13.83 16.93 -18.35
N TRP A 378 -13.62 15.82 -17.65
CA TRP A 378 -14.26 14.55 -17.96
C TRP A 378 -15.78 14.68 -17.97
N LYS A 379 -16.39 15.18 -16.88
CA LYS A 379 -17.85 15.34 -16.78
C LYS A 379 -18.40 16.32 -17.81
N ALA A 380 -17.73 17.44 -18.03
CA ALA A 380 -18.12 18.44 -19.02
C ALA A 380 -18.06 17.89 -20.45
N ALA A 381 -17.07 17.07 -20.77
CA ALA A 381 -16.98 16.43 -22.08
C ALA A 381 -18.18 15.52 -22.38
N PHE A 382 -18.69 14.77 -21.40
CA PHE A 382 -19.90 13.96 -21.59
C PHE A 382 -21.21 14.78 -21.58
N ARG A 383 -21.18 16.03 -21.10
CA ARG A 383 -22.31 16.96 -21.19
C ARG A 383 -22.48 17.50 -22.61
N PHE A 384 -21.38 17.85 -23.28
CA PHE A 384 -21.40 18.48 -24.61
C PHE A 384 -21.16 17.50 -25.77
N PHE A 385 -20.49 16.38 -25.53
CA PHE A 385 -20.14 15.41 -26.57
C PHE A 385 -20.72 14.02 -26.29
N PRO A 386 -21.06 13.25 -27.33
CA PRO A 386 -21.65 11.91 -27.18
C PRO A 386 -20.65 10.87 -26.63
N SER A 387 -19.34 11.14 -26.72
CA SER A 387 -18.29 10.30 -26.15
C SER A 387 -17.00 11.09 -25.96
N TRP A 388 -16.13 10.63 -25.04
CA TRP A 388 -14.78 11.17 -24.87
C TRP A 388 -13.98 11.15 -26.18
N ARG A 389 -14.10 10.08 -26.98
CA ARG A 389 -13.47 9.99 -28.31
C ARG A 389 -13.93 11.12 -29.23
N ALA A 390 -15.22 11.46 -29.24
CA ALA A 390 -15.74 12.54 -30.08
C ALA A 390 -15.19 13.90 -29.67
N ALA A 391 -15.04 14.16 -28.36
CA ALA A 391 -14.41 15.37 -27.85
C ALA A 391 -12.95 15.49 -28.29
N VAL A 392 -12.18 14.39 -28.21
CA VAL A 392 -10.77 14.35 -28.66
C VAL A 392 -10.62 14.52 -30.18
N VAL A 393 -11.52 13.93 -30.98
CA VAL A 393 -11.53 14.13 -32.44
C VAL A 393 -11.84 15.59 -32.79
N LYS A 394 -12.82 16.21 -32.10
CA LYS A 394 -13.16 17.62 -32.33
C LYS A 394 -12.02 18.56 -31.96
N SER A 395 -11.19 18.17 -31.01
CA SER A 395 -10.00 18.90 -30.54
C SER A 395 -8.75 18.69 -31.40
N GLY A 396 -8.86 17.99 -32.55
CA GLY A 396 -7.74 17.81 -33.48
C GLY A 396 -6.73 16.75 -33.06
N GLY A 397 -7.10 15.79 -32.20
CA GLY A 397 -6.20 14.72 -31.77
C GLY A 397 -5.70 13.83 -32.93
N THR A 398 -4.44 13.42 -32.86
CA THR A 398 -3.82 12.52 -33.85
C THR A 398 -4.45 11.12 -33.84
N SER A 399 -4.23 10.32 -34.90
CA SER A 399 -4.71 8.94 -34.98
C SER A 399 -4.32 8.06 -33.78
N ALA A 400 -3.16 8.31 -33.16
CA ALA A 400 -2.72 7.59 -31.96
C ALA A 400 -3.48 8.04 -30.70
N GLN A 401 -3.66 9.35 -30.51
CA GLN A 401 -4.41 9.92 -29.38
C GLN A 401 -5.90 9.57 -29.46
N VAL A 402 -6.48 9.53 -30.67
CA VAL A 402 -7.86 9.07 -30.90
C VAL A 402 -8.01 7.59 -30.58
N LYS A 403 -7.00 6.75 -30.89
CA LYS A 403 -6.99 5.34 -30.45
C LYS A 403 -6.94 5.22 -28.93
N GLN A 404 -6.11 6.01 -28.27
CA GLN A 404 -6.01 6.04 -26.81
C GLN A 404 -7.35 6.46 -26.15
N ALA A 405 -8.01 7.48 -26.69
CA ALA A 405 -9.34 7.90 -26.24
C ALA A 405 -10.45 6.85 -26.55
N ALA A 406 -10.24 6.02 -27.58
CA ALA A 406 -11.15 4.94 -27.97
C ALA A 406 -11.01 3.67 -27.11
N GLN A 407 -9.96 3.56 -26.29
CA GLN A 407 -9.77 2.46 -25.33
C GLN A 407 -10.72 2.58 -24.13
N THR A 408 -12.02 2.74 -24.40
CA THR A 408 -13.10 2.70 -23.42
C THR A 408 -13.90 1.42 -23.63
N PRO A 409 -13.68 0.34 -22.84
CA PRO A 409 -14.45 -0.91 -22.95
C PRO A 409 -15.97 -0.68 -22.86
N LEU A 410 -16.38 0.43 -22.23
CA LEU A 410 -17.77 0.84 -21.99
C LEU A 410 -18.11 2.20 -22.61
N GLY A 411 -17.56 2.50 -23.80
CA GLY A 411 -17.66 3.80 -24.48
C GLY A 411 -19.06 4.31 -24.87
N THR A 412 -20.14 3.61 -24.52
CA THR A 412 -21.53 4.08 -24.77
C THR A 412 -22.41 3.89 -23.55
N ARG A 413 -23.40 4.78 -23.40
CA ARG A 413 -24.40 4.73 -22.31
C ARG A 413 -25.09 3.36 -22.21
N ALA A 414 -25.41 2.75 -23.35
CA ALA A 414 -26.04 1.42 -23.40
C ALA A 414 -25.13 0.28 -22.90
N LYS A 415 -23.82 0.35 -23.17
CA LYS A 415 -22.84 -0.63 -22.67
C LYS A 415 -22.67 -0.53 -21.16
N VAL A 416 -22.60 0.69 -20.62
CA VAL A 416 -22.56 0.93 -19.16
C VAL A 416 -23.79 0.35 -18.49
N LEU A 417 -25.00 0.65 -19.00
CA LEU A 417 -26.25 0.10 -18.44
C LEU A 417 -26.31 -1.43 -18.51
N ARG A 418 -25.82 -2.04 -19.59
CA ARG A 418 -25.76 -3.50 -19.74
C ARG A 418 -24.86 -4.13 -18.68
N GLU A 419 -23.68 -3.56 -18.46
CA GLU A 419 -22.73 -4.05 -17.47
C GLU A 419 -23.26 -3.85 -16.04
N LEU A 420 -23.88 -2.69 -15.76
CA LEU A 420 -24.55 -2.43 -14.48
C LEU A 420 -25.70 -3.42 -14.22
N ARG A 421 -26.53 -3.74 -15.22
CA ARG A 421 -27.59 -4.76 -15.11
C ARG A 421 -27.05 -6.17 -14.94
N LYS A 422 -25.94 -6.51 -15.59
CA LYS A 422 -25.25 -7.79 -15.39
C LYS A 422 -24.80 -7.91 -13.92
N ARG A 423 -24.24 -6.84 -13.36
CA ARG A 423 -23.77 -6.79 -11.98
C ARG A 423 -24.89 -6.69 -10.96
N SER A 424 -26.05 -6.12 -11.30
CA SER A 424 -27.20 -6.06 -10.38
C SER A 424 -27.83 -7.41 -10.05
N SER A 425 -27.42 -8.49 -10.72
CA SER A 425 -27.73 -9.87 -10.28
C SER A 425 -27.17 -10.16 -8.88
N ASP A 426 -26.09 -9.49 -8.50
CA ASP A 426 -25.48 -9.53 -7.18
C ASP A 426 -25.20 -8.09 -6.74
N VAL A 427 -26.11 -7.55 -5.92
CA VAL A 427 -26.09 -6.14 -5.48
C VAL A 427 -24.78 -5.79 -4.75
N SER A 428 -24.07 -6.78 -4.19
CA SER A 428 -22.76 -6.56 -3.55
C SER A 428 -21.66 -6.11 -4.51
N ARG A 429 -21.78 -6.44 -5.80
CA ARG A 429 -20.85 -6.06 -6.87
C ARG A 429 -21.03 -4.63 -7.38
N LEU A 430 -22.03 -3.92 -6.86
CA LEU A 430 -22.27 -2.50 -7.13
C LEU A 430 -21.65 -1.58 -6.06
N ALA A 431 -21.07 -2.14 -4.99
CA ALA A 431 -20.40 -1.39 -3.93
C ALA A 431 -19.08 -0.76 -4.41
N ILE A 432 -18.86 0.51 -4.06
CA ILE A 432 -17.71 1.32 -4.55
C ILE A 432 -16.35 0.71 -4.18
N THR A 433 -16.21 0.13 -2.98
CA THR A 433 -14.96 -0.51 -2.53
C THR A 433 -14.57 -1.71 -3.38
N SER A 434 -15.55 -2.46 -3.87
CA SER A 434 -15.36 -3.56 -4.81
C SER A 434 -15.04 -3.09 -6.23
N LEU A 435 -15.32 -1.81 -6.54
CA LEU A 435 -15.20 -1.24 -7.90
C LEU A 435 -13.90 -0.46 -8.14
N THR A 436 -13.09 -0.22 -7.11
CA THR A 436 -11.84 0.54 -7.25
C THR A 436 -10.59 -0.33 -7.33
N SER A 437 -10.71 -1.65 -7.13
CA SER A 437 -9.58 -2.59 -7.12
C SER A 437 -9.14 -3.03 -8.51
N ASP A 438 -10.06 -3.32 -9.43
CA ASP A 438 -9.75 -3.79 -10.79
C ASP A 438 -9.78 -2.64 -11.82
N VAL A 439 -8.94 -2.74 -12.85
CA VAL A 439 -8.88 -1.82 -14.00
C VAL A 439 -10.22 -1.80 -14.75
N ALA A 440 -10.89 -2.94 -14.90
CA ALA A 440 -12.20 -3.02 -15.54
C ALA A 440 -13.27 -2.23 -14.75
N ASP A 441 -13.20 -2.29 -13.43
CA ASP A 441 -14.16 -1.63 -12.54
C ASP A 441 -13.93 -0.12 -12.46
N LYS A 442 -12.66 0.31 -12.48
CA LYS A 442 -12.29 1.72 -12.64
C LYS A 442 -12.86 2.31 -13.94
N HIS A 443 -12.82 1.56 -15.04
CA HIS A 443 -13.44 1.99 -16.30
C HIS A 443 -14.95 2.12 -16.17
N LEU A 444 -15.62 1.15 -15.53
CA LEU A 444 -17.06 1.22 -15.29
C LEU A 444 -17.44 2.45 -14.48
N HIS A 445 -16.71 2.71 -13.39
CA HIS A 445 -16.94 3.88 -12.54
C HIS A 445 -16.73 5.22 -13.27
N ALA A 446 -15.62 5.34 -14.01
CA ALA A 446 -15.32 6.55 -14.77
C ALA A 446 -16.38 6.83 -15.86
N MET A 447 -16.79 5.79 -16.60
CA MET A 447 -17.80 5.94 -17.65
C MET A 447 -19.20 6.18 -17.09
N ALA A 448 -19.57 5.54 -15.98
CA ALA A 448 -20.83 5.80 -15.28
C ALA A 448 -20.90 7.24 -14.77
N SER A 449 -19.83 7.72 -14.15
CA SER A 449 -19.70 9.12 -13.69
C SER A 449 -19.72 10.12 -14.85
N GLY A 450 -19.19 9.77 -16.02
CA GLY A 450 -19.26 10.59 -17.22
C GLY A 450 -20.69 10.71 -17.76
N PHE A 451 -21.33 9.59 -18.11
CA PHE A 451 -22.65 9.59 -18.77
C PHE A 451 -23.83 9.98 -17.87
N PHE A 452 -23.73 9.75 -16.56
CA PHE A 452 -24.81 9.97 -15.61
C PHE A 452 -24.48 11.03 -14.55
N GLY A 453 -23.29 11.64 -14.61
CA GLY A 453 -22.81 12.67 -13.68
C GLY A 453 -22.22 12.11 -12.37
N ASP A 454 -22.89 11.12 -11.78
CA ASP A 454 -22.44 10.40 -10.59
C ASP A 454 -22.82 8.92 -10.63
N TRP A 455 -22.15 8.12 -9.78
CA TRP A 455 -22.38 6.69 -9.67
C TRP A 455 -23.81 6.36 -9.21
N GLN A 456 -24.35 7.12 -8.25
CA GLN A 456 -25.69 6.84 -7.72
C GLN A 456 -26.78 6.98 -8.79
N SER A 457 -26.65 7.97 -9.67
CA SER A 457 -27.56 8.26 -10.77
C SER A 457 -27.46 7.19 -11.85
N ALA A 458 -26.26 6.69 -12.14
CA ALA A 458 -26.07 5.54 -13.04
C ALA A 458 -26.78 4.29 -12.52
N VAL A 459 -26.70 4.03 -11.20
CA VAL A 459 -27.37 2.87 -10.60
C VAL A 459 -28.88 3.07 -10.47
N ARG A 460 -29.36 4.30 -10.20
CA ARG A 460 -30.80 4.62 -10.29
C ARG A 460 -31.35 4.36 -11.69
N ALA A 461 -30.56 4.61 -12.74
CA ALA A 461 -30.97 4.39 -14.12
C ALA A 461 -31.21 2.91 -14.49
N ILE A 462 -30.72 1.96 -13.69
CA ILE A 462 -31.06 0.53 -13.81
C ILE A 462 -32.19 0.10 -12.86
N GLY A 463 -32.79 1.03 -12.11
CA GLY A 463 -33.89 0.77 -11.19
C GLY A 463 -33.47 0.25 -9.80
N VAL A 464 -32.18 0.33 -9.46
CA VAL A 464 -31.66 -0.12 -8.16
C VAL A 464 -31.51 1.08 -7.23
N ASP A 465 -32.06 1.00 -6.02
CA ASP A 465 -31.95 2.05 -5.01
C ASP A 465 -30.49 2.16 -4.51
N PRO A 466 -29.85 3.35 -4.54
CA PRO A 466 -28.51 3.58 -3.96
C PRO A 466 -28.31 3.09 -2.54
N LYS A 467 -29.38 3.02 -1.73
CA LYS A 467 -29.28 2.49 -0.37
C LYS A 467 -29.07 0.97 -0.35
N SER A 468 -29.51 0.23 -1.37
CA SER A 468 -29.48 -1.23 -1.40
C SER A 468 -28.07 -1.82 -1.57
N TYR A 469 -27.15 -1.11 -2.25
CA TYR A 469 -25.77 -1.57 -2.51
C TYR A 469 -24.70 -0.80 -1.74
N HIS A 470 -25.08 0.11 -0.86
CA HIS A 470 -24.11 0.78 0.00
C HIS A 470 -23.49 -0.28 0.93
N GLN A 471 -22.15 -0.33 1.03
CA GLN A 471 -21.42 -1.37 1.77
C GLN A 471 -21.97 -1.57 3.21
N TRP A 472 -22.31 -0.47 3.88
CA TRP A 472 -22.88 -0.45 5.23
C TRP A 472 -24.30 -1.05 5.33
N ASN A 473 -24.97 -1.29 4.21
CA ASN A 473 -26.27 -1.96 4.13
C ASN A 473 -26.18 -3.40 3.58
N LEU A 474 -25.08 -3.73 2.88
CA LEU A 474 -24.85 -5.03 2.27
C LEU A 474 -24.15 -6.02 3.19
N ASP A 475 -23.38 -5.56 4.17
CA ASP A 475 -22.76 -6.42 5.17
C ASP A 475 -23.80 -6.79 6.25
N PRO A 476 -24.33 -8.03 6.26
CA PRO A 476 -25.38 -8.47 7.16
C PRO A 476 -24.80 -9.03 8.46
N HIS A 477 -23.50 -8.85 8.75
CA HIS A 477 -23.02 -8.96 10.13
C HIS A 477 -23.48 -7.73 10.93
N ARG A 478 -24.79 -7.53 11.02
CA ARG A 478 -25.38 -6.72 12.08
C ARG A 478 -25.11 -7.47 13.37
N LYS A 479 -23.94 -7.23 13.96
CA LYS A 479 -23.56 -7.69 15.30
C LYS A 479 -24.66 -7.32 16.32
N TYR A 480 -25.40 -6.24 16.06
CA TYR A 480 -26.55 -5.78 16.84
C TYR A 480 -27.74 -5.47 15.92
N VAL A 481 -28.73 -6.36 15.88
CA VAL A 481 -30.00 -6.20 15.12
C VAL A 481 -31.11 -5.74 16.06
N GLU A 482 -31.24 -6.40 17.20
CA GLU A 482 -32.31 -6.22 18.16
C GLU A 482 -32.00 -5.13 19.17
N LYS A 483 -33.03 -4.44 19.64
CA LYS A 483 -32.93 -3.37 20.65
C LYS A 483 -32.24 -3.89 21.92
N GLU A 484 -32.54 -5.14 22.27
CA GLU A 484 -32.03 -5.85 23.43
C GLU A 484 -30.55 -6.20 23.29
N SER A 485 -30.08 -6.53 22.09
CA SER A 485 -28.66 -6.85 21.84
C SER A 485 -27.77 -5.63 21.97
N ILE A 486 -28.23 -4.47 21.51
CA ILE A 486 -27.55 -3.17 21.69
C ILE A 486 -27.43 -2.84 23.19
N VAL A 487 -28.52 -2.96 23.95
CA VAL A 487 -28.52 -2.68 25.39
C VAL A 487 -27.60 -3.64 26.15
N LYS A 488 -27.67 -4.94 25.86
CA LYS A 488 -26.81 -5.96 26.49
C LYS A 488 -25.32 -5.69 26.25
N GLU A 489 -24.95 -5.27 25.04
CA GLU A 489 -23.56 -4.96 24.74
C GLU A 489 -23.09 -3.68 25.45
N ILE A 490 -23.91 -2.63 25.48
CA ILE A 490 -23.58 -1.40 26.21
C ILE A 490 -23.36 -1.73 27.71
N GLN A 491 -24.20 -2.58 28.30
CA GLN A 491 -24.04 -3.06 29.68
C GLN A 491 -22.82 -3.98 29.87
N ARG A 492 -22.49 -4.81 28.89
CA ARG A 492 -21.27 -5.65 28.92
C ARG A 492 -20.03 -4.77 28.94
N ARG A 493 -19.96 -3.78 28.05
CA ARG A 493 -18.86 -2.79 27.98
C ARG A 493 -18.71 -2.03 29.28
N GLN A 494 -19.81 -1.61 29.91
CA GLN A 494 -19.78 -0.99 31.23
C GLN A 494 -19.19 -1.92 32.29
N ARG A 495 -19.62 -3.18 32.35
CA ARG A 495 -19.10 -4.19 33.28
C ARG A 495 -17.61 -4.48 33.06
N ALA A 496 -17.16 -4.45 31.81
CA ALA A 496 -15.78 -4.65 31.42
C ALA A 496 -14.90 -3.39 31.58
N SER A 497 -15.46 -2.26 32.04
CA SER A 497 -14.79 -0.95 32.08
C SER A 497 -14.21 -0.50 30.72
N GLU A 498 -14.82 -0.94 29.62
CA GLU A 498 -14.45 -0.55 28.28
C GLU A 498 -15.01 0.84 27.93
N PRO A 499 -14.37 1.59 27.01
CA PRO A 499 -14.80 2.94 26.68
C PRO A 499 -16.19 2.95 26.01
N LEU A 500 -17.13 3.67 26.63
CA LEU A 500 -18.48 3.92 26.13
C LEU A 500 -18.64 5.27 25.39
N HIS A 501 -17.57 6.09 25.37
CA HIS A 501 -17.56 7.35 24.64
C HIS A 501 -17.39 7.13 23.14
N THR A 502 -17.96 8.02 22.33
CA THR A 502 -17.97 7.88 20.85
C THR A 502 -16.58 7.68 20.26
N ARG A 503 -15.57 8.41 20.74
CA ARG A 503 -14.19 8.28 20.25
C ARG A 503 -13.57 6.91 20.51
N GLY A 504 -13.92 6.24 21.61
CA GLY A 504 -13.37 4.91 21.95
C GLY A 504 -14.01 3.79 21.16
N LEU A 505 -15.19 4.05 20.57
CA LEU A 505 -15.87 3.15 19.64
C LEU A 505 -15.38 3.33 18.20
N THR A 506 -14.81 4.48 17.85
CA THR A 506 -14.29 4.77 16.51
C THR A 506 -12.77 4.59 16.40
N ASP A 507 -12.02 4.88 17.47
CA ASP A 507 -10.56 4.83 17.50
C ASP A 507 -10.06 4.07 18.75
N GLY A 508 -8.99 3.28 18.61
CA GLY A 508 -8.30 2.61 19.73
C GLY A 508 -8.37 1.08 19.69
N GLU A 509 -8.19 0.45 20.85
CA GLU A 509 -8.15 -1.02 20.99
C GLU A 509 -9.55 -1.67 21.04
N HIS A 510 -10.59 -0.90 21.42
CA HIS A 510 -11.96 -1.38 21.62
C HIS A 510 -12.97 -0.89 20.55
N VAL A 511 -12.49 -0.73 19.32
CA VAL A 511 -13.27 -0.21 18.17
C VAL A 511 -14.48 -1.09 17.88
N ASP A 512 -15.67 -0.48 17.87
CA ASP A 512 -16.95 -1.14 17.53
C ASP A 512 -17.91 -0.10 16.96
N VAL A 513 -17.51 0.38 15.79
CA VAL A 513 -18.29 1.27 14.93
C VAL A 513 -19.70 0.70 14.64
N PRO A 514 -19.89 -0.62 14.43
CA PRO A 514 -21.23 -1.20 14.25
C PRO A 514 -22.21 -0.94 15.41
N LEU A 515 -21.76 -1.02 16.67
CA LEU A 515 -22.59 -0.72 17.84
C LEU A 515 -23.12 0.72 17.82
N LEU A 516 -22.25 1.68 17.52
CA LEU A 516 -22.58 3.10 17.47
C LEU A 516 -23.64 3.41 16.41
N TYR A 517 -23.50 2.82 15.20
CA TYR A 517 -24.46 3.02 14.12
C TYR A 517 -25.79 2.30 14.39
N ALA A 518 -25.76 1.07 14.90
CA ALA A 518 -26.98 0.33 15.26
C ALA A 518 -27.78 1.07 16.34
N ALA A 519 -27.11 1.55 17.38
CA ALA A 519 -27.72 2.34 18.44
C ALA A 519 -28.35 3.65 17.94
N ARG A 520 -27.66 4.41 17.08
CA ARG A 520 -28.23 5.62 16.46
C ARG A 520 -29.45 5.31 15.58
N LYS A 521 -29.43 4.19 14.87
CA LYS A 521 -30.54 3.79 14.00
C LYS A 521 -31.79 3.38 14.80
N VAL A 522 -31.62 2.64 15.90
CA VAL A 522 -32.73 2.11 16.69
C VAL A 522 -33.25 3.11 17.72
N PHE A 523 -32.36 3.88 18.36
CA PHE A 523 -32.70 4.82 19.44
C PHE A 523 -32.64 6.29 19.01
N GLY A 524 -32.35 6.57 17.73
CA GLY A 524 -32.18 7.90 17.16
C GLY A 524 -30.79 8.49 17.42
N ASN A 525 -30.27 8.38 18.64
CA ASN A 525 -28.94 8.87 19.01
C ASN A 525 -28.25 7.96 20.05
N TRP A 526 -26.94 8.17 20.27
CA TRP A 526 -26.13 7.34 21.17
C TRP A 526 -26.47 7.55 22.66
N GLU A 527 -26.86 8.77 23.02
CA GLU A 527 -27.26 9.14 24.39
C GLU A 527 -28.52 8.39 24.83
N SER A 528 -29.54 8.34 23.97
CA SER A 528 -30.77 7.57 24.17
C SER A 528 -30.49 6.08 24.32
N ALA A 529 -29.53 5.53 23.56
CA ALA A 529 -29.15 4.12 23.68
C ALA A 529 -28.46 3.80 25.01
N ILE A 530 -27.59 4.70 25.49
CA ILE A 530 -26.94 4.58 26.80
C ILE A 530 -27.94 4.70 27.94
N ARG A 531 -28.86 5.67 27.87
CA ARG A 531 -29.94 5.81 28.86
C ARG A 531 -30.85 4.58 28.87
N ALA A 532 -31.17 4.04 27.69
CA ALA A 532 -31.94 2.80 27.58
C ALA A 532 -31.20 1.58 28.17
N ALA A 533 -29.87 1.63 28.25
CA ALA A 533 -29.06 0.62 28.91
C ALA A 533 -29.00 0.77 30.44
N GLY A 534 -29.65 1.80 31.01
CA GLY A 534 -29.68 2.08 32.44
C GLY A 534 -28.45 2.82 32.94
N ILE A 535 -27.67 3.42 32.03
CA ILE A 535 -26.44 4.13 32.36
C ILE A 535 -26.68 5.63 32.27
N ASP A 536 -26.21 6.36 33.28
CA ASP A 536 -26.22 7.81 33.23
C ASP A 536 -25.17 8.31 32.22
N TYR A 537 -25.66 8.83 31.09
CA TYR A 537 -24.83 9.35 30.01
C TYR A 537 -23.86 10.44 30.48
N ASP A 538 -24.24 11.21 31.51
CA ASP A 538 -23.42 12.31 32.03
C ASP A 538 -22.15 11.83 32.72
N THR A 539 -22.11 10.57 33.17
CA THR A 539 -20.90 9.94 33.75
C THR A 539 -19.91 9.46 32.70
N ILE A 540 -20.37 9.25 31.45
CA ILE A 540 -19.55 8.73 30.33
C ILE A 540 -18.89 9.87 29.56
N VAL A 541 -19.53 11.04 29.51
CA VAL A 541 -19.01 12.18 28.77
C VAL A 541 -18.19 13.07 29.71
N ARG A 542 -16.89 13.21 29.46
CA ARG A 542 -16.01 14.25 30.08
C ARG A 542 -16.42 15.69 29.77
N LYS A 543 -17.64 15.93 29.28
CA LYS A 543 -18.11 17.25 28.87
C LYS A 543 -18.30 18.17 30.06
N ARG A 544 -18.69 17.72 31.25
CA ARG A 544 -19.07 18.67 32.32
C ARG A 544 -17.89 19.48 32.87
N GLN A 545 -16.70 18.88 33.01
CA GLN A 545 -15.48 19.62 33.38
C GLN A 545 -15.11 20.66 32.32
N ASP A 546 -15.24 20.32 31.04
CA ASP A 546 -14.99 21.27 29.94
C ASP A 546 -16.12 22.30 29.82
N TYR A 547 -17.38 21.94 30.08
CA TYR A 547 -18.55 22.81 29.89
C TYR A 547 -18.74 23.81 31.02
N ASP A 548 -18.47 23.44 32.29
CA ASP A 548 -18.46 24.42 33.40
C ASP A 548 -17.26 25.37 33.25
N ALA A 549 -16.09 24.85 32.84
CA ALA A 549 -14.92 25.67 32.47
C ALA A 549 -15.13 26.52 31.19
N TYR A 550 -16.12 26.19 30.35
CA TYR A 550 -16.51 26.93 29.14
C TYR A 550 -17.68 27.88 29.40
N ARG A 551 -18.55 27.57 30.37
CA ARG A 551 -19.70 28.38 30.81
C ARG A 551 -19.24 29.60 31.61
N ASP A 552 -18.18 29.44 32.40
CA ASP A 552 -17.58 30.52 33.17
C ASP A 552 -16.55 31.34 32.35
N ARG A 553 -16.32 30.99 31.06
CA ARG A 553 -15.56 31.85 30.14
C ARG A 553 -16.40 33.07 29.76
N VAL A 554 -16.16 34.17 30.46
CA VAL A 554 -16.58 35.50 30.00
C VAL A 554 -15.76 35.84 28.75
N TYR A 555 -16.34 35.63 27.56
CA TYR A 555 -15.75 36.11 26.32
C TYR A 555 -15.74 37.65 26.35
N ARG A 556 -14.58 38.24 26.60
CA ARG A 556 -14.39 39.69 26.45
C ARG A 556 -14.60 40.04 24.98
N ASN A 557 -15.56 40.92 24.70
CA ASN A 557 -15.86 41.39 23.35
C ASN A 557 -15.51 42.88 23.26
N TYR A 558 -14.73 43.26 22.25
CA TYR A 558 -14.30 44.63 22.02
C TYR A 558 -15.03 45.13 20.78
N MET A 559 -16.03 45.99 20.99
CA MET A 559 -16.96 46.44 19.95
C MET A 559 -16.57 47.78 19.32
N SER A 560 -15.47 48.40 19.78
CA SER A 560 -14.94 49.62 19.20
C SER A 560 -13.41 49.69 19.27
N ALA A 561 -12.83 50.50 18.38
CA ALA A 561 -11.41 50.82 18.36
C ALA A 561 -10.93 51.42 19.71
N ASP A 562 -11.74 52.27 20.33
CA ASP A 562 -11.42 52.88 21.64
C ASP A 562 -11.32 51.85 22.77
N GLN A 563 -12.16 50.81 22.75
CA GLN A 563 -12.11 49.74 23.75
C GLN A 563 -10.81 48.92 23.63
N VAL A 564 -10.35 48.69 22.41
CA VAL A 564 -9.07 48.02 22.15
C VAL A 564 -7.91 48.89 22.66
N ILE A 565 -7.91 50.19 22.35
CA ILE A 565 -6.87 51.13 22.80
C ILE A 565 -6.81 51.21 24.34
N ASN A 566 -7.97 51.33 24.99
CA ASN A 566 -8.04 51.43 26.45
C ASN A 566 -7.55 50.14 27.13
N GLU A 567 -7.87 48.98 26.57
CA GLU A 567 -7.38 47.70 27.09
C GLU A 567 -5.87 47.52 26.88
N LEU A 568 -5.32 47.96 25.73
CA LEU A 568 -3.88 47.96 25.49
C LEU A 568 -3.15 48.87 26.49
N LYS A 569 -3.67 50.08 26.73
CA LYS A 569 -3.12 51.02 27.74
C LYS A 569 -3.19 50.46 29.15
N ARG A 570 -4.31 49.83 29.54
CA ARG A 570 -4.48 49.16 30.84
C ARG A 570 -3.43 48.06 31.03
N ARG A 571 -3.29 47.18 30.04
CA ARG A 571 -2.28 46.09 30.05
C ARG A 571 -0.86 46.62 30.11
N HIS A 572 -0.57 47.74 29.46
CA HIS A 572 0.73 48.41 29.54
C HIS A 572 1.01 48.94 30.95
N ALA A 573 0.03 49.62 31.57
CA ALA A 573 0.14 50.14 32.93
C ALA A 573 0.32 49.02 33.98
N GLU A 574 -0.34 47.88 33.78
CA GLU A 574 -0.26 46.72 34.67
C GLU A 574 0.94 45.79 34.36
N SER A 575 1.83 46.19 33.44
CA SER A 575 2.99 45.39 33.01
C SER A 575 2.62 43.98 32.52
N MET A 576 1.42 43.83 31.94
CA MET A 576 0.98 42.56 31.37
C MET A 576 1.69 42.29 30.03
N PRO A 577 1.86 41.01 29.64
CA PRO A 577 2.48 40.68 28.36
C PRO A 577 1.66 41.23 27.17
N LEU A 578 2.22 42.19 26.44
CA LEU A 578 1.59 42.83 25.26
C LEU A 578 2.11 42.31 23.91
N HIS A 579 3.10 41.42 23.92
CA HIS A 579 3.55 40.76 22.69
C HIS A 579 2.52 39.73 22.23
N VAL A 580 2.32 39.59 20.92
CA VAL A 580 1.25 38.77 20.31
C VAL A 580 1.14 37.37 20.93
N ARG A 581 2.25 36.64 21.07
CA ARG A 581 2.27 35.29 21.66
C ARG A 581 1.86 35.26 23.13
N GLY A 582 2.20 36.31 23.88
CA GLY A 582 1.86 36.49 25.28
C GLY A 582 0.39 36.83 25.49
N VAL A 583 -0.27 37.42 24.49
CA VAL A 583 -1.71 37.71 24.50
C VAL A 583 -2.52 36.52 23.98
N THR A 584 -2.04 35.80 22.96
CA THR A 584 -2.81 34.70 22.34
C THR A 584 -2.61 33.34 23.00
N HIS A 585 -1.39 33.06 23.50
CA HIS A 585 -0.97 31.70 23.89
C HIS A 585 -0.33 31.64 25.28
N ASN A 586 -0.61 32.62 26.15
CA ASN A 586 -0.15 32.58 27.54
C ASN A 586 -0.64 31.33 28.27
N THR A 587 0.16 30.84 29.22
CA THR A 587 -0.21 29.77 30.14
C THR A 587 -1.14 30.28 31.25
N ASN A 588 -1.05 31.57 31.63
CA ASN A 588 -2.00 32.19 32.56
C ASN A 588 -3.29 32.61 31.80
N PRO A 589 -4.47 32.10 32.19
CA PRO A 589 -5.76 32.47 31.59
C PRO A 589 -6.06 33.97 31.63
N GLU A 590 -5.59 34.70 32.64
CA GLU A 590 -5.87 36.14 32.79
C GLU A 590 -5.18 37.01 31.72
N TYR A 591 -4.01 36.59 31.25
CA TYR A 591 -3.26 37.29 30.21
C TYR A 591 -3.67 36.87 28.80
N ARG A 592 -4.31 35.70 28.67
CA ARG A 592 -4.76 35.14 27.40
C ARG A 592 -6.05 35.83 26.94
N ASP A 593 -5.97 36.60 25.86
CA ASP A 593 -7.10 37.32 25.29
C ASP A 593 -7.03 37.37 23.75
N TYR A 594 -7.50 36.28 23.15
CA TYR A 594 -7.54 36.15 21.69
C TYR A 594 -8.54 37.12 21.05
N ALA A 595 -9.56 37.56 21.78
CA ALA A 595 -10.56 38.49 21.30
C ALA A 595 -9.96 39.90 21.09
N LEU A 596 -9.11 40.35 22.02
CA LEU A 596 -8.36 41.60 21.88
C LEU A 596 -7.46 41.59 20.63
N PHE A 597 -6.73 40.49 20.40
CA PHE A 597 -5.89 40.32 19.21
C PHE A 597 -6.69 40.39 17.91
N ARG A 598 -7.84 39.71 17.87
CA ARG A 598 -8.72 39.72 16.69
C ARG A 598 -9.29 41.12 16.44
N ALA A 599 -9.80 41.79 17.46
CA ALA A 599 -10.37 43.13 17.35
C ALA A 599 -9.32 44.17 16.94
N ALA A 600 -8.11 44.08 17.49
CA ALA A 600 -7.00 44.95 17.09
C ALA A 600 -6.64 44.79 15.59
N LYS A 601 -6.63 43.56 15.08
CA LYS A 601 -6.40 43.29 13.65
C LYS A 601 -7.55 43.80 12.78
N GLU A 602 -8.78 43.69 13.26
CA GLU A 602 -9.98 44.13 12.54
C GLU A 602 -10.07 45.65 12.42
N TYR A 603 -9.80 46.40 13.51
CA TYR A 603 -9.90 47.86 13.52
C TYR A 603 -8.64 48.60 13.03
N PHE A 604 -7.44 48.06 13.26
CA PHE A 604 -6.17 48.74 12.96
C PHE A 604 -5.31 48.01 11.92
N GLY A 605 -5.77 46.88 11.38
CA GLY A 605 -5.07 46.08 10.38
C GLY A 605 -3.95 45.21 10.94
N THR A 606 -3.06 45.77 11.77
CA THR A 606 -1.94 45.06 12.42
C THR A 606 -1.93 45.29 13.93
N TRP A 607 -1.35 44.35 14.67
CA TRP A 607 -1.20 44.47 16.13
C TRP A 607 -0.24 45.60 16.50
N GLU A 608 0.82 45.79 15.71
CA GLU A 608 1.78 46.88 15.88
C GLU A 608 1.14 48.25 15.65
N ALA A 609 0.22 48.39 14.68
CA ALA A 609 -0.54 49.62 14.46
C ALA A 609 -1.44 49.94 15.66
N ALA A 610 -2.12 48.94 16.21
CA ALA A 610 -2.95 49.11 17.41
C ALA A 610 -2.13 49.53 18.65
N LEU A 611 -0.91 48.98 18.83
CA LEU A 611 0.00 49.40 19.90
C LEU A 611 0.50 50.84 19.69
N THR A 612 0.82 51.20 18.45
CA THR A 612 1.29 52.55 18.09
C THR A 612 0.19 53.58 18.36
N GLU A 613 -1.05 53.30 17.97
CA GLU A 613 -2.21 54.16 18.23
C GLU A 613 -2.55 54.25 19.73
N ALA A 614 -2.27 53.19 20.48
CA ALA A 614 -2.37 53.20 21.94
C ALA A 614 -1.24 53.99 22.63
N GLY A 615 -0.27 54.53 21.88
CA GLY A 615 0.88 55.26 22.41
C GLY A 615 1.94 54.36 23.06
N ILE A 616 1.95 53.08 22.72
CA ILE A 616 2.88 52.08 23.27
C ILE A 616 3.98 51.84 22.23
N ASP A 617 5.23 52.08 22.63
CA ASP A 617 6.38 51.81 21.76
C ASP A 617 6.52 50.31 21.48
N VAL A 618 6.44 49.94 20.20
CA VAL A 618 6.47 48.54 19.74
C VAL A 618 7.80 47.88 20.08
N GLU A 619 8.91 48.61 20.10
CA GLU A 619 10.23 48.06 20.47
C GLU A 619 10.32 47.72 21.96
N SER A 620 9.67 48.49 22.83
CA SER A 620 9.61 48.22 24.28
C SER A 620 8.88 46.92 24.64
N VAL A 621 7.95 46.47 23.79
CA VAL A 621 7.10 45.28 24.01
C VAL A 621 7.71 44.02 23.40
N ARG A 622 8.76 44.14 22.57
CA ARG A 622 9.36 43.00 21.88
C ARG A 622 10.09 42.06 22.84
N PRO A 623 9.89 40.74 22.71
CA PRO A 623 10.63 39.77 23.52
C PRO A 623 12.14 39.86 23.25
N ALA A 624 12.95 39.80 24.31
CA ALA A 624 14.42 39.97 24.25
C ALA A 624 15.13 39.05 23.23
N TRP A 625 14.56 37.89 22.91
CA TRP A 625 15.12 36.97 21.91
C TRP A 625 14.94 37.48 20.46
N VAL A 626 13.89 38.25 20.18
CA VAL A 626 13.64 38.89 18.87
C VAL A 626 14.68 39.97 18.63
N THR A 627 14.95 40.82 19.63
CA THR A 627 16.00 41.85 19.59
C THR A 627 17.37 41.24 19.35
N LYS A 628 17.75 40.19 20.09
CA LYS A 628 19.01 39.45 19.89
C LYS A 628 19.14 38.82 18.50
N ARG A 629 18.03 38.33 17.91
CA ARG A 629 18.01 37.76 16.56
C ARG A 629 18.22 38.84 15.50
N SER A 630 17.54 39.98 15.62
CA SER A 630 17.66 41.12 14.69
C SER A 630 19.08 41.71 14.73
N GLU A 631 19.69 41.85 15.91
CA GLU A 631 21.09 42.27 16.04
C GLU A 631 22.07 41.29 15.36
N ARG A 632 21.85 39.98 15.52
CA ARG A 632 22.64 38.94 14.85
C ARG A 632 22.54 39.05 13.33
N LEU A 633 21.34 39.28 12.80
CA LEU A 633 21.11 39.43 11.36
C LEU A 633 21.76 40.71 10.81
N ARG A 634 21.66 41.82 11.54
CA ARG A 634 22.28 43.10 11.17
C ARG A 634 23.82 43.03 11.18
N LYS A 635 24.42 42.36 12.16
CA LYS A 635 25.87 42.04 12.18
C LYS A 635 26.30 41.13 11.03
N LYS A 636 25.40 40.26 10.53
CA LYS A 636 25.67 39.38 9.39
C LYS A 636 25.59 40.12 8.05
N GLN A 637 24.72 41.13 7.94
CA GLN A 637 24.64 42.03 6.78
C GLN A 637 25.80 43.01 6.70
N GLN A 638 26.31 43.52 7.82
CA GLN A 638 27.50 44.40 7.83
C GLN A 638 28.84 43.68 7.58
N ARG A 639 28.84 42.34 7.59
CA ARG A 639 30.00 41.49 7.30
C ARG A 639 30.01 40.94 5.86
N ARG A 640 28.98 41.26 5.08
CA ARG A 640 28.94 41.10 3.63
C ARG A 640 29.19 42.47 3.02
#